data_AF-A0A1F7BHU7-F1
#
_entry.id   AF-A0A1F7BHU7-F1
#
_cell.length_a   1.000
_cell.length_b   1.000
_cell.length_c   1.000
_cell.angle_alpha   90.00
_cell.angle_beta   90.00
_cell.angle_gamma   90.00
#
_symmetry.space_group_name_H-M   'P 1'
#
loop_
_entity.id
_entity.type
_entity.pdbx_description
1 polymer ?
#
loop_
_entity_poly.entity_id
_entity_poly.type
_entity_poly.pdbx_seq_one_letter_code
_entity_poly.pdbx_strand_id
1 'polypeptide(L)'
;MSGLRETYATKALSQIPRLLTLEDRNRYSPTFGSFKRTFWLDKTVDFPDALPQYGVSSLTLAYTQRFGDVPNIFYEQPKVLEWILAGMRYWTKIQHRDGSFDEFYPNEHGWTGPTGFLLYAMLKSSMLLEKRGEFPAEFKDEFFTACRKAADYIIRYDEHGVLANHHAMAVLPVYYAYHVLKDEKLLEGYEKKLADFLSYHTSEGWSLEYDGADIGYLSATVSFLGKVYKINRDPRLKKVMEESVEFLSYFVYPNGFYAGSMGSRQTLHFYSHGCEILAPEVPLAGRIADAMLQSLAEEKIVPAEIQDDRYFLYRIPEHLESFVDYGERKGEATLPYEREDFTRIFQGGRFYIQKKENTYLLGNAAKGGVVKLFDIEKKKLLLNDCGIIGKTTIGQVLTSQWIDPAYEFIPKENGFAVAGSLQRVPMSKVFTPLKRIVFVLFMLAFGWHTRLAYSIKGLIRKILVFTKGSAPILFYRDVVLEENVLRITDKIKLTGNVRFATLQLSDEFFVRYVPQSCYFQSQEFEARPHFLNDEQLRILNTEKKIHLERTVNLKTGEESSLTVIPFLMGSMGLEYSEGRKVRRALKYRLWRRGDELIRGIRIYFRGEPKDLLDMGPAEGKMLSLIQDAFPHTRCSGLEYSQELIDVCDDDRLKITQGDVMKPPFRDASFDIITASAVIEHVDSAADFVKICARLLKPGGLLLITTPDPFFDRIAERIGHVADDIHQELLDLRKLDQYLREAGLEPLQVEKFMCSPVGCPGERWIEKVMKKCGLGFLLLNQLAVGRKR
;
A
#
# COMPACT_ATOMS: atom_id res chain seq x y z
N MET A 1 -28.01 5.77 31.38
CA MET A 1 -26.73 6.11 30.73
C MET A 1 -26.91 7.48 30.11
N SER A 2 -26.07 8.48 30.45
CA SER A 2 -25.93 9.65 29.58
C SER A 2 -25.70 9.15 28.16
N GLY A 3 -26.42 9.68 27.17
CA GLY A 3 -26.40 9.12 25.82
C GLY A 3 -24.98 9.03 25.27
N LEU A 4 -24.70 7.98 24.51
CA LEU A 4 -23.39 7.78 23.88
C LEU A 4 -23.02 8.98 22.98
N ARG A 5 -24.03 9.67 22.43
CA ARG A 5 -23.95 10.94 21.68
C ARG A 5 -23.22 12.04 22.45
N GLU A 6 -23.47 12.19 23.74
CA GLU A 6 -22.91 13.23 24.61
C GLU A 6 -21.39 13.14 24.73
N THR A 7 -20.79 11.99 24.43
CA THR A 7 -19.33 11.82 24.35
C THR A 7 -18.69 12.78 23.36
N TYR A 8 -19.31 12.99 22.18
CA TYR A 8 -18.80 13.93 21.18
C TYR A 8 -18.65 15.34 21.77
N ALA A 9 -19.72 15.85 22.37
CA ALA A 9 -19.74 17.19 22.95
C ALA A 9 -18.82 17.28 24.17
N THR A 10 -18.78 16.27 25.02
CA THR A 10 -17.95 16.24 26.22
C THR A 10 -16.47 16.32 25.87
N LYS A 11 -16.00 15.45 24.95
CA LYS A 11 -14.61 15.45 24.47
C LYS A 11 -14.25 16.79 23.81
N ALA A 12 -15.11 17.32 22.95
CA ALA A 12 -14.85 18.57 22.23
C ALA A 12 -14.88 19.83 23.12
N LEU A 13 -15.91 20.00 23.96
CA LEU A 13 -16.05 21.19 24.83
C LEU A 13 -14.93 21.28 25.87
N SER A 14 -14.42 20.13 26.34
CA SER A 14 -13.28 20.08 27.26
C SER A 14 -12.02 20.76 26.71
N GLN A 15 -11.89 20.86 25.38
CA GLN A 15 -10.74 21.44 24.71
C GLN A 15 -10.91 22.92 24.32
N ILE A 16 -12.09 23.51 24.50
CA ILE A 16 -12.31 24.94 24.23
C ILE A 16 -11.42 25.85 25.10
N PRO A 17 -11.17 25.58 26.40
CA PRO A 17 -10.21 26.37 27.19
C PRO A 17 -8.78 26.33 26.63
N ARG A 18 -8.33 25.16 26.14
CA ARG A 18 -7.03 25.02 25.46
C ARG A 18 -7.01 25.88 24.20
N LEU A 19 -8.06 25.81 23.39
CA LEU A 19 -8.22 26.63 22.19
C LEU A 19 -8.16 28.15 22.49
N LEU A 20 -8.90 28.62 23.49
CA LEU A 20 -8.91 30.04 23.90
C LEU A 20 -7.57 30.51 24.47
N THR A 21 -6.71 29.59 24.90
CA THR A 21 -5.33 29.91 25.30
C THR A 21 -4.45 30.23 24.09
N LEU A 22 -4.80 29.69 22.91
CA LEU A 22 -4.07 29.96 21.67
C LEU A 22 -4.41 31.31 21.05
N GLU A 23 -5.59 31.85 21.35
CA GLU A 23 -6.09 33.11 20.82
C GLU A 23 -5.54 34.34 21.55
N ASP A 24 -5.06 35.33 20.78
CA ASP A 24 -4.78 36.67 21.25
C ASP A 24 -6.08 37.43 21.51
N ARG A 25 -6.43 37.56 22.78
CA ARG A 25 -7.69 38.17 23.24
C ARG A 25 -7.51 39.60 23.73
N ASN A 26 -6.36 40.23 23.50
CA ASN A 26 -6.12 41.62 23.88
C ASN A 26 -6.53 42.57 22.74
N ARG A 27 -7.61 43.34 22.92
CA ARG A 27 -8.15 44.30 21.92
C ARG A 27 -7.14 45.32 21.40
N TYR A 28 -6.11 45.63 22.20
CA TYR A 28 -5.08 46.61 21.84
C TYR A 28 -3.86 45.96 21.17
N SER A 29 -3.86 44.63 21.05
CA SER A 29 -2.79 43.90 20.38
C SER A 29 -2.91 44.03 18.85
N PRO A 30 -1.80 44.23 18.11
CA PRO A 30 -1.81 44.23 16.65
C PRO A 30 -2.21 42.86 16.05
N THR A 31 -2.20 41.80 16.88
CA THR A 31 -2.54 40.42 16.53
C THR A 31 -3.86 39.96 17.17
N PHE A 32 -4.68 40.87 17.70
CA PHE A 32 -5.99 40.53 18.27
C PHE A 32 -6.79 39.62 17.32
N GLY A 33 -7.23 38.46 17.84
CA GLY A 33 -7.90 37.40 17.08
C GLY A 33 -6.98 36.30 16.51
N SER A 34 -5.65 36.41 16.65
CA SER A 34 -4.73 35.37 16.19
C SER A 34 -4.75 34.14 17.10
N PHE A 35 -5.02 32.95 16.56
CA PHE A 35 -4.94 31.67 17.26
C PHE A 35 -3.53 31.06 17.24
N LYS A 36 -2.52 31.77 16.73
CA LYS A 36 -1.13 31.28 16.70
C LYS A 36 -0.33 31.85 17.86
N ARG A 37 -0.49 31.28 19.05
CA ARG A 37 0.24 31.69 20.27
C ARG A 37 1.75 31.78 20.10
N THR A 38 2.34 30.85 19.38
CA THR A 38 3.79 30.85 19.10
C THR A 38 4.24 32.01 18.20
N PHE A 39 3.32 32.66 17.48
CA PHE A 39 3.57 33.87 16.71
C PHE A 39 3.34 35.14 17.55
N TRP A 40 2.15 35.29 18.15
CA TRP A 40 1.79 36.55 18.82
C TRP A 40 2.37 36.70 20.24
N LEU A 41 2.57 35.59 20.97
CA LEU A 41 3.09 35.61 22.33
C LEU A 41 4.55 35.16 22.40
N ASP A 42 4.83 33.91 22.00
CA ASP A 42 6.14 33.28 22.23
C ASP A 42 7.19 33.78 21.22
N LYS A 43 6.74 34.27 20.07
CA LYS A 43 7.56 34.80 18.96
C LYS A 43 8.61 33.80 18.46
N THR A 44 8.29 32.51 18.51
CA THR A 44 9.12 31.41 17.99
C THR A 44 8.84 31.13 16.51
N VAL A 45 7.76 31.70 15.97
CA VAL A 45 7.40 31.72 14.55
C VAL A 45 7.37 33.18 14.08
N ASP A 46 7.88 33.43 12.88
CA ASP A 46 8.11 34.76 12.30
C ASP A 46 7.05 35.18 11.27
N PHE A 47 6.02 34.35 11.04
CA PHE A 47 4.89 34.62 10.16
C PHE A 47 3.56 34.11 10.74
N PRO A 48 2.43 34.69 10.34
CA PRO A 48 1.12 34.26 10.81
C PRO A 48 0.68 33.00 10.06
N ASP A 49 1.08 31.83 10.57
CA ASP A 49 0.45 30.54 10.19
C ASP A 49 -1.06 30.67 10.39
N ALA A 50 -1.80 30.56 9.28
CA ALA A 50 -3.22 30.85 9.24
C ALA A 50 -4.08 29.70 9.74
N LEU A 51 -3.57 28.47 9.73
CA LEU A 51 -4.36 27.28 10.02
C LEU A 51 -5.04 27.33 11.39
N PRO A 52 -4.40 27.85 12.47
CA PRO A 52 -5.05 27.97 13.75
C PRO A 52 -6.34 28.78 13.78
N GLN A 53 -6.58 29.65 12.79
CA GLN A 53 -7.85 30.38 12.67
C GLN A 53 -9.05 29.45 12.46
N TYR A 54 -8.84 28.16 12.16
CA TYR A 54 -9.89 27.14 12.15
C TYR A 54 -10.62 27.03 13.51
N GLY A 55 -9.96 27.48 14.59
CA GLY A 55 -10.54 27.65 15.93
C GLY A 55 -11.83 28.47 15.97
N VAL A 56 -12.03 29.39 15.03
CA VAL A 56 -13.28 30.17 14.89
C VAL A 56 -14.49 29.25 14.77
N SER A 57 -14.40 28.16 14.01
CA SER A 57 -15.50 27.20 13.84
C SER A 57 -15.89 26.55 15.17
N SER A 58 -14.89 26.14 15.96
CA SER A 58 -15.07 25.53 17.27
C SER A 58 -15.75 26.48 18.25
N LEU A 59 -15.27 27.72 18.36
CA LEU A 59 -15.87 28.72 19.23
C LEU A 59 -17.29 29.06 18.79
N THR A 60 -17.54 29.15 17.49
CA THR A 60 -18.88 29.46 16.97
C THR A 60 -19.88 28.35 17.30
N LEU A 61 -19.50 27.08 17.17
CA LEU A 61 -20.35 25.96 17.57
C LEU A 61 -20.60 25.95 19.08
N ALA A 62 -19.56 26.14 19.89
CA ALA A 62 -19.70 26.24 21.35
C ALA A 62 -20.58 27.42 21.78
N TYR A 63 -20.52 28.55 21.07
CA TYR A 63 -21.32 29.73 21.36
C TYR A 63 -22.79 29.60 20.92
N THR A 64 -23.04 28.95 19.77
CA THR A 64 -24.37 28.93 19.14
C THR A 64 -25.23 27.70 19.44
N GLN A 65 -24.64 26.61 19.94
CA GLN A 65 -25.35 25.34 20.09
C GLN A 65 -25.46 24.91 21.56
N ARG A 66 -26.60 24.29 21.91
CA ARG A 66 -26.77 23.52 23.14
C ARG A 66 -26.46 22.05 22.86
N PHE A 67 -25.79 21.39 23.79
CA PHE A 67 -25.30 20.02 23.62
C PHE A 67 -26.01 19.04 24.56
N GLY A 68 -27.34 19.03 24.51
CA GLY A 68 -28.16 18.28 25.47
C GLY A 68 -27.90 18.76 26.90
N ASP A 69 -27.65 17.81 27.81
CA ASP A 69 -27.34 18.09 29.21
C ASP A 69 -25.85 18.33 29.49
N VAL A 70 -24.98 18.28 28.47
CA VAL A 70 -23.55 18.53 28.64
C VAL A 70 -23.32 20.01 28.98
N PRO A 71 -22.65 20.34 30.11
CA PRO A 71 -22.40 21.72 30.49
C PRO A 71 -21.59 22.47 29.43
N ASN A 72 -22.16 23.56 28.91
CA ASN A 72 -21.51 24.44 27.94
C ASN A 72 -21.49 25.88 28.48
N ILE A 73 -20.40 26.24 29.16
CA ILE A 73 -20.23 27.58 29.73
C ILE A 73 -20.05 28.66 28.66
N PHE A 74 -19.82 28.29 27.40
CA PHE A 74 -19.55 29.21 26.29
C PHE A 74 -20.81 29.63 25.54
N TYR A 75 -21.91 28.89 25.74
CA TYR A 75 -23.19 29.16 25.12
C TYR A 75 -23.65 30.60 25.42
N GLU A 76 -23.91 31.36 24.36
CA GLU A 76 -24.39 32.75 24.43
C GLU A 76 -23.52 33.72 25.25
N GLN A 77 -22.25 33.37 25.53
CA GLN A 77 -21.34 34.25 26.24
C GLN A 77 -20.89 35.43 25.36
N PRO A 78 -21.15 36.69 25.75
CA PRO A 78 -20.84 37.86 24.90
C PRO A 78 -19.35 37.99 24.57
N LYS A 79 -18.45 37.62 25.49
CA LYS A 79 -17.00 37.62 25.24
C LYS A 79 -16.59 36.60 24.17
N VAL A 80 -17.27 35.45 24.10
CA VAL A 80 -16.97 34.44 23.09
C VAL A 80 -17.37 34.94 21.71
N LEU A 81 -18.52 35.63 21.58
CA LEU A 81 -18.90 36.28 20.31
C LEU A 81 -17.85 37.29 19.86
N GLU A 82 -17.37 38.14 20.78
CA GLU A 82 -16.31 39.10 20.47
C GLU A 82 -15.04 38.43 19.94
N TRP A 83 -14.60 37.35 20.58
CA TRP A 83 -13.41 36.58 20.17
C TRP A 83 -13.62 35.87 18.83
N ILE A 84 -14.80 35.29 18.59
CA ILE A 84 -15.17 34.74 17.27
C ILE A 84 -15.00 35.81 16.18
N LEU A 85 -15.57 37.00 16.37
CA LEU A 85 -15.49 38.08 15.40
C LEU A 85 -14.06 38.62 15.25
N ALA A 86 -13.28 38.67 16.33
CA ALA A 86 -11.85 39.02 16.26
C ALA A 86 -11.07 38.01 15.41
N GLY A 87 -11.29 36.71 15.60
CA GLY A 87 -10.69 35.65 14.80
C GLY A 87 -11.04 35.74 13.32
N MET A 88 -12.30 36.04 12.99
CA MET A 88 -12.76 36.24 11.60
C MET A 88 -12.11 37.47 10.95
N ARG A 89 -12.01 38.59 11.68
CA ARG A 89 -11.31 39.81 11.20
C ARG A 89 -9.81 39.60 11.06
N TYR A 90 -9.19 38.83 11.96
CA TYR A 90 -7.78 38.50 11.83
C TYR A 90 -7.53 37.64 10.58
N TRP A 91 -8.42 36.69 10.29
CA TRP A 91 -8.38 35.90 9.07
C TRP A 91 -8.45 36.76 7.80
N THR A 92 -9.33 37.76 7.71
CA THR A 92 -9.36 38.67 6.54
C THR A 92 -8.07 39.47 6.41
N LYS A 93 -7.48 39.88 7.54
CA LYS A 93 -6.24 40.68 7.59
C LYS A 93 -5.00 39.94 7.07
N ILE A 94 -4.87 38.64 7.31
CA ILE A 94 -3.68 37.85 6.94
C ILE A 94 -3.78 37.22 5.54
N GLN A 95 -4.88 37.45 4.83
CA GLN A 95 -5.09 36.90 3.48
C GLN A 95 -4.14 37.54 2.46
N HIS A 96 -3.53 36.72 1.61
CA HIS A 96 -2.77 37.19 0.47
C HIS A 96 -3.66 37.86 -0.57
N ARG A 97 -3.08 38.70 -1.44
CA ARG A 97 -3.84 39.40 -2.50
C ARG A 97 -4.60 38.47 -3.45
N ASP A 98 -4.09 37.26 -3.65
CA ASP A 98 -4.69 36.24 -4.50
C ASP A 98 -5.76 35.40 -3.80
N GLY A 99 -6.02 35.62 -2.50
CA GLY A 99 -7.03 34.93 -1.71
C GLY A 99 -6.50 33.80 -0.82
N SER A 100 -5.22 33.46 -0.93
CA SER A 100 -4.61 32.33 -0.23
C SER A 100 -4.01 32.67 1.14
N PHE A 101 -3.55 31.65 1.84
CA PHE A 101 -3.01 31.72 3.20
C PHE A 101 -1.75 30.85 3.37
N ASP A 102 -0.88 31.20 4.31
CA ASP A 102 0.35 30.45 4.62
C ASP A 102 0.14 29.44 5.78
N GLU A 103 0.86 28.31 5.77
CA GLU A 103 0.70 27.22 6.76
C GLU A 103 2.04 26.73 7.38
N PHE A 104 3.08 26.53 6.56
CA PHE A 104 4.36 25.93 6.96
C PHE A 104 5.54 26.89 6.85
N TYR A 105 5.46 27.87 5.94
CA TYR A 105 6.50 28.87 5.73
C TYR A 105 5.91 30.15 5.09
N PRO A 106 6.62 31.29 5.19
CA PRO A 106 6.15 32.55 4.61
C PRO A 106 6.03 32.48 3.09
N ASN A 107 5.00 33.14 2.53
CA ASN A 107 4.68 33.16 1.10
C ASN A 107 4.53 31.75 0.52
N GLU A 108 3.92 30.87 1.30
CA GLU A 108 3.57 29.54 0.85
C GLU A 108 2.41 29.60 -0.13
N HIS A 109 1.39 30.43 0.09
CA HIS A 109 0.15 30.38 -0.68
C HIS A 109 -0.42 28.95 -0.70
N GLY A 110 -0.83 28.43 0.46
CA GLY A 110 -1.37 27.09 0.62
C GLY A 110 -2.75 26.92 -0.04
N TRP A 111 -2.99 25.74 -0.61
CA TRP A 111 -4.25 25.41 -1.29
C TRP A 111 -5.34 24.99 -0.31
N THR A 112 -5.82 23.76 -0.37
CA THR A 112 -6.93 23.32 0.48
C THR A 112 -6.54 23.12 1.94
N GLY A 113 -5.26 22.91 2.24
CA GLY A 113 -4.70 22.84 3.59
C GLY A 113 -5.08 24.03 4.48
N PRO A 114 -4.57 25.25 4.24
CA PRO A 114 -5.02 26.43 4.98
C PRO A 114 -6.24 27.09 4.32
N THR A 115 -6.23 27.36 3.01
CA THR A 115 -7.27 28.19 2.37
C THR A 115 -8.62 27.49 2.31
N GLY A 116 -8.65 26.19 2.00
CA GLY A 116 -9.89 25.40 1.92
C GLY A 116 -10.57 25.22 3.26
N PHE A 117 -9.85 24.67 4.25
CA PHE A 117 -10.37 24.48 5.60
C PHE A 117 -10.85 25.82 6.21
N LEU A 118 -10.04 26.88 6.13
CA LEU A 118 -10.42 28.17 6.70
C LEU A 118 -11.63 28.76 6.01
N LEU A 119 -11.73 28.71 4.68
CA LEU A 119 -12.92 29.20 3.97
C LEU A 119 -14.20 28.48 4.43
N TYR A 120 -14.16 27.15 4.59
CA TYR A 120 -15.30 26.40 5.13
C TYR A 120 -15.66 26.89 6.55
N ALA A 121 -14.68 26.95 7.45
CA ALA A 121 -14.89 27.38 8.84
C ALA A 121 -15.53 28.77 8.90
N MET A 122 -15.01 29.71 8.13
CA MET A 122 -15.49 31.09 8.10
C MET A 122 -16.92 31.17 7.55
N LEU A 123 -17.20 30.54 6.42
CA LEU A 123 -18.56 30.53 5.84
C LEU A 123 -19.56 29.88 6.79
N LYS A 124 -19.23 28.71 7.34
CA LYS A 124 -20.09 28.00 8.27
C LYS A 124 -20.37 28.83 9.53
N SER A 125 -19.35 29.46 10.09
CA SER A 125 -19.50 30.37 11.23
C SER A 125 -20.37 31.58 10.91
N SER A 126 -20.17 32.20 9.75
CA SER A 126 -20.99 33.36 9.32
C SER A 126 -22.46 32.98 9.20
N MET A 127 -22.79 31.83 8.61
CA MET A 127 -24.17 31.36 8.48
C MET A 127 -24.85 31.16 9.85
N LEU A 128 -24.12 30.63 10.84
CA LEU A 128 -24.65 30.42 12.19
C LEU A 128 -24.91 31.75 12.91
N LEU A 129 -24.01 32.72 12.78
CA LEU A 129 -24.16 34.05 13.38
C LEU A 129 -25.23 34.89 12.66
N GLU A 130 -25.32 34.80 11.33
CA GLU A 130 -26.35 35.49 10.55
C GLU A 130 -27.75 34.99 10.90
N LYS A 131 -27.92 33.67 11.09
CA LYS A 131 -29.20 33.09 11.54
C LYS A 131 -29.66 33.67 12.89
N ARG A 132 -28.73 34.12 13.74
CA ARG A 132 -29.00 34.76 15.03
C ARG A 132 -29.09 36.28 14.96
N GLY A 133 -28.81 36.90 13.81
CA GLY A 133 -28.71 38.35 13.68
C GLY A 133 -27.48 38.96 14.37
N GLU A 134 -26.46 38.16 14.68
CA GLU A 134 -25.27 38.55 15.44
C GLU A 134 -24.04 38.82 14.54
N PHE A 135 -24.15 38.57 13.23
CA PHE A 135 -23.09 38.87 12.29
C PHE A 135 -23.06 40.37 11.93
N PRO A 136 -21.96 41.11 12.20
CA PRO A 136 -21.95 42.56 12.07
C PRO A 136 -22.11 43.05 10.63
N ALA A 137 -23.06 43.96 10.39
CA ALA A 137 -23.37 44.48 9.06
C ALA A 137 -22.17 45.20 8.43
N GLU A 138 -21.42 45.96 9.23
CA GLU A 138 -20.24 46.72 8.80
C GLU A 138 -19.04 45.84 8.41
N PHE A 139 -19.07 44.54 8.73
CA PHE A 139 -18.02 43.59 8.38
C PHE A 139 -18.36 42.71 7.17
N LYS A 140 -19.64 42.66 6.76
CA LYS A 140 -20.13 41.75 5.71
C LYS A 140 -19.37 41.88 4.39
N ASP A 141 -19.23 43.10 3.88
CA ASP A 141 -18.62 43.33 2.56
C ASP A 141 -17.15 42.91 2.54
N GLU A 142 -16.38 43.28 3.57
CA GLU A 142 -14.98 42.88 3.73
C GLU A 142 -14.85 41.35 3.82
N PHE A 143 -15.66 40.73 4.68
CA PHE A 143 -15.63 39.31 4.94
C PHE A 143 -15.99 38.46 3.71
N PHE A 144 -17.09 38.79 3.02
CA PHE A 144 -17.52 38.03 1.84
C PHE A 144 -16.62 38.29 0.62
N THR A 145 -15.98 39.46 0.54
CA THR A 145 -14.90 39.71 -0.44
C THR A 145 -13.72 38.78 -0.20
N ALA A 146 -13.28 38.61 1.06
CA ALA A 146 -12.21 37.68 1.39
C ALA A 146 -12.60 36.22 1.10
N CYS A 147 -13.84 35.82 1.44
CA CYS A 147 -14.38 34.50 1.12
C CYS A 147 -14.37 34.23 -0.39
N ARG A 148 -14.79 35.21 -1.19
CA ARG A 148 -14.80 35.08 -2.65
C ARG A 148 -13.39 34.88 -3.20
N LYS A 149 -12.41 35.69 -2.77
CA LYS A 149 -11.02 35.53 -3.22
C LYS A 149 -10.45 34.16 -2.88
N ALA A 150 -10.73 33.65 -1.67
CA ALA A 150 -10.30 32.32 -1.26
C ALA A 150 -10.94 31.22 -2.15
N ALA A 151 -12.23 31.34 -2.48
CA ALA A 151 -12.91 30.40 -3.36
C ALA A 151 -12.32 30.43 -4.79
N ASP A 152 -12.13 31.62 -5.36
CA ASP A 152 -11.52 31.81 -6.68
C ASP A 152 -10.10 31.22 -6.73
N TYR A 153 -9.32 31.38 -5.66
CA TYR A 153 -8.01 30.77 -5.51
C TYR A 153 -8.08 29.24 -5.57
N ILE A 154 -8.97 28.64 -4.78
CA ILE A 154 -9.14 27.17 -4.74
C ILE A 154 -9.54 26.63 -6.12
N ILE A 155 -10.46 27.29 -6.82
CA ILE A 155 -10.93 26.89 -8.16
C ILE A 155 -9.79 26.98 -9.19
N ARG A 156 -9.01 28.06 -9.13
CA ARG A 156 -7.96 28.38 -10.12
C ARG A 156 -6.76 27.45 -10.03
N TYR A 157 -6.36 27.07 -8.82
CA TYR A 157 -5.16 26.31 -8.57
C TYR A 157 -5.45 24.88 -8.12
N ASP A 158 -4.39 24.09 -7.99
CA ASP A 158 -4.45 22.69 -7.59
C ASP A 158 -3.15 22.27 -6.91
N GLU A 159 -3.17 21.23 -6.09
CA GLU A 159 -1.96 20.67 -5.49
C GLU A 159 -1.39 19.53 -6.35
N HIS A 160 -0.12 19.67 -6.73
CA HIS A 160 0.55 18.66 -7.56
C HIS A 160 0.88 17.40 -6.75
N GLY A 161 0.04 16.37 -6.84
CA GLY A 161 0.24 15.01 -6.35
C GLY A 161 -1.07 14.44 -5.79
N VAL A 162 -1.33 13.15 -6.00
CA VAL A 162 -2.66 12.59 -5.76
C VAL A 162 -3.01 12.53 -4.27
N LEU A 163 -3.90 13.43 -3.82
CA LEU A 163 -4.42 13.53 -2.45
C LEU A 163 -5.94 13.72 -2.53
N ALA A 164 -6.70 12.63 -2.69
CA ALA A 164 -8.14 12.72 -2.90
C ALA A 164 -8.88 13.50 -1.79
N ASN A 165 -8.43 13.40 -0.54
CA ASN A 165 -8.98 14.13 0.59
C ASN A 165 -8.86 15.66 0.42
N HIS A 166 -7.76 16.15 -0.17
CA HIS A 166 -7.57 17.57 -0.49
C HIS A 166 -8.52 18.02 -1.59
N HIS A 167 -8.80 17.17 -2.58
CA HIS A 167 -9.81 17.47 -3.60
C HIS A 167 -11.23 17.45 -3.01
N ALA A 168 -11.56 16.54 -2.10
CA ALA A 168 -12.82 16.59 -1.35
C ALA A 168 -12.93 17.88 -0.50
N MET A 169 -11.81 18.32 0.10
CA MET A 169 -11.71 19.62 0.79
C MET A 169 -11.69 20.82 -0.17
N ALA A 170 -11.51 20.65 -1.48
CA ALA A 170 -11.75 21.72 -2.45
C ALA A 170 -13.25 21.86 -2.74
N VAL A 171 -13.94 20.72 -2.87
CA VAL A 171 -15.38 20.65 -3.17
C VAL A 171 -16.21 21.33 -2.07
N LEU A 172 -15.89 21.05 -0.81
CA LEU A 172 -16.63 21.55 0.36
C LEU A 172 -16.77 23.09 0.43
N PRO A 173 -15.68 23.86 0.62
CA PRO A 173 -15.76 25.30 0.79
C PRO A 173 -16.21 26.03 -0.48
N VAL A 174 -15.93 25.50 -1.68
CA VAL A 174 -16.39 26.10 -2.94
C VAL A 174 -17.91 26.01 -3.06
N TYR A 175 -18.51 24.87 -2.72
CA TYR A 175 -19.96 24.74 -2.72
C TYR A 175 -20.61 25.63 -1.64
N TYR A 176 -20.03 25.70 -0.45
CA TYR A 176 -20.51 26.62 0.59
C TYR A 176 -20.41 28.09 0.16
N ALA A 177 -19.34 28.47 -0.54
CA ALA A 177 -19.18 29.82 -1.08
C ALA A 177 -20.28 30.12 -2.09
N TYR A 178 -20.59 29.20 -3.01
CA TYR A 178 -21.74 29.31 -3.90
C TYR A 178 -23.06 29.42 -3.12
N HIS A 179 -23.27 28.55 -2.12
CA HIS A 179 -24.49 28.52 -1.33
C HIS A 179 -24.77 29.85 -0.63
N VAL A 180 -23.74 30.53 -0.14
CA VAL A 180 -23.85 31.82 0.57
C VAL A 180 -23.88 33.01 -0.40
N LEU A 181 -22.98 33.04 -1.40
CA LEU A 181 -22.80 34.20 -2.28
C LEU A 181 -23.71 34.20 -3.52
N LYS A 182 -24.29 33.05 -3.88
CA LYS A 182 -25.16 32.85 -5.05
C LYS A 182 -24.54 33.29 -6.39
N ASP A 183 -23.21 33.16 -6.54
CA ASP A 183 -22.53 33.42 -7.82
C ASP A 183 -22.34 32.11 -8.61
N GLU A 184 -22.92 32.06 -9.81
CA GLU A 184 -22.88 30.90 -10.71
C GLU A 184 -21.46 30.44 -11.10
N LYS A 185 -20.46 31.34 -11.14
CA LYS A 185 -19.07 30.94 -11.41
C LYS A 185 -18.50 30.02 -10.32
N LEU A 186 -19.01 30.15 -9.09
CA LEU A 186 -18.62 29.26 -8.00
C LEU A 186 -19.24 27.87 -8.17
N LEU A 187 -20.44 27.78 -8.75
CA LEU A 187 -21.07 26.51 -9.09
C LEU A 187 -20.30 25.80 -10.22
N GLU A 188 -19.89 26.52 -11.26
CA GLU A 188 -18.99 25.99 -12.31
C GLU A 188 -17.67 25.48 -11.71
N GLY A 189 -17.10 26.26 -10.78
CA GLY A 189 -15.88 25.87 -10.05
C GLY A 189 -16.08 24.62 -9.20
N TYR A 190 -17.22 24.48 -8.53
CA TYR A 190 -17.60 23.28 -7.80
C TYR A 190 -17.67 22.06 -8.71
N GLU A 191 -18.37 22.15 -9.84
CA GLU A 191 -18.51 21.03 -10.79
C GLU A 191 -17.14 20.56 -11.29
N LYS A 192 -16.24 21.50 -11.58
CA LYS A 192 -14.85 21.17 -11.94
C LYS A 192 -14.14 20.42 -10.81
N LYS A 193 -14.19 20.93 -9.58
CA LYS A 193 -13.50 20.30 -8.44
C LYS A 193 -14.11 18.96 -8.05
N LEU A 194 -15.41 18.78 -8.24
CA LEU A 194 -16.07 17.50 -8.05
C LEU A 194 -15.61 16.49 -9.11
N ALA A 195 -15.56 16.88 -10.39
CA ALA A 195 -15.04 16.03 -11.45
C ALA A 195 -13.57 15.61 -11.19
N ASP A 196 -12.73 16.55 -10.75
CA ASP A 196 -11.35 16.26 -10.35
C ASP A 196 -11.32 15.22 -9.22
N PHE A 197 -12.10 15.42 -8.14
CA PHE A 197 -12.19 14.47 -7.02
C PHE A 197 -12.65 13.07 -7.47
N LEU A 198 -13.71 12.99 -8.29
CA LEU A 198 -14.27 11.73 -8.76
C LEU A 198 -13.26 10.91 -9.57
N SER A 199 -12.29 11.56 -10.24
CA SER A 199 -11.21 10.88 -10.97
C SER A 199 -10.25 10.09 -10.07
N TYR A 200 -10.23 10.39 -8.76
CA TYR A 200 -9.41 9.70 -7.77
C TYR A 200 -10.16 8.64 -6.97
N HIS A 201 -11.48 8.55 -7.12
CA HIS A 201 -12.29 7.54 -6.45
C HIS A 201 -12.30 6.24 -7.26
N THR A 202 -12.18 5.11 -6.57
CA THR A 202 -12.12 3.79 -7.21
C THR A 202 -13.47 3.07 -7.09
N SER A 203 -13.73 2.12 -7.97
CA SER A 203 -14.89 1.23 -7.87
C SER A 203 -14.86 0.28 -6.67
N GLU A 204 -13.73 0.23 -5.94
CA GLU A 204 -13.59 -0.54 -4.69
C GLU A 204 -14.02 0.26 -3.45
N GLY A 205 -14.42 1.53 -3.62
CA GLY A 205 -14.96 2.39 -2.57
C GLY A 205 -13.92 3.24 -1.83
N TRP A 206 -12.63 3.09 -2.12
CA TRP A 206 -11.59 3.95 -1.58
C TRP A 206 -11.14 5.01 -2.59
N SER A 207 -10.56 6.11 -2.10
CA SER A 207 -10.00 7.19 -2.92
C SER A 207 -8.48 7.27 -2.75
N LEU A 208 -7.78 7.63 -3.84
CA LEU A 208 -6.33 7.57 -3.89
C LEU A 208 -5.65 8.62 -2.99
N GLU A 209 -4.84 8.14 -2.05
CA GLU A 209 -4.01 8.94 -1.14
C GLU A 209 -2.53 8.56 -1.34
N TYR A 210 -1.79 9.41 -2.05
CA TYR A 210 -0.47 9.11 -2.61
C TYR A 210 -0.47 7.90 -3.56
N ASP A 211 -0.12 6.73 -3.02
CA ASP A 211 0.20 5.52 -3.77
C ASP A 211 -0.86 4.41 -3.49
N GLY A 212 -1.87 4.65 -2.64
CA GLY A 212 -2.93 3.69 -2.33
C GLY A 212 -4.03 4.23 -1.42
N ALA A 213 -4.86 3.35 -0.85
CA ALA A 213 -5.94 3.73 0.06
C ALA A 213 -5.41 4.15 1.44
N ASP A 214 -5.94 5.24 2.01
CA ASP A 214 -5.71 5.60 3.41
C ASP A 214 -7.02 5.75 4.17
N ILE A 215 -7.19 4.91 5.18
CA ILE A 215 -8.47 4.67 5.84
C ILE A 215 -8.91 5.89 6.69
N GLY A 216 -8.01 6.52 7.43
CA GLY A 216 -8.36 7.71 8.23
C GLY A 216 -8.74 8.89 7.35
N TYR A 217 -7.97 9.20 6.29
CA TYR A 217 -8.34 10.26 5.35
C TYR A 217 -9.56 9.94 4.49
N LEU A 218 -9.88 8.66 4.25
CA LEU A 218 -11.14 8.30 3.62
C LEU A 218 -12.34 8.65 4.51
N SER A 219 -12.24 8.46 5.84
CA SER A 219 -13.28 8.95 6.76
C SER A 219 -13.42 10.48 6.71
N ALA A 220 -12.31 11.21 6.58
CA ALA A 220 -12.33 12.67 6.40
C ALA A 220 -13.03 13.07 5.09
N THR A 221 -12.77 12.33 4.01
CA THR A 221 -13.42 12.51 2.72
C THR A 221 -14.94 12.35 2.84
N VAL A 222 -15.41 11.29 3.50
CA VAL A 222 -16.84 11.08 3.77
C VAL A 222 -17.42 12.22 4.59
N SER A 223 -16.70 12.75 5.59
CA SER A 223 -17.13 13.92 6.36
C SER A 223 -17.25 15.18 5.49
N PHE A 224 -16.26 15.48 4.65
CA PHE A 224 -16.29 16.67 3.80
C PHE A 224 -17.40 16.62 2.75
N LEU A 225 -17.55 15.49 2.07
CA LEU A 225 -18.64 15.31 1.11
C LEU A 225 -20.00 15.28 1.80
N GLY A 226 -20.10 14.69 3.00
CA GLY A 226 -21.32 14.69 3.80
C GLY A 226 -21.79 16.09 4.16
N LYS A 227 -20.86 16.98 4.55
CA LYS A 227 -21.15 18.39 4.82
C LYS A 227 -21.74 19.10 3.59
N VAL A 228 -21.25 18.80 2.40
CA VAL A 228 -21.87 19.28 1.14
C VAL A 228 -23.23 18.61 0.92
N TYR A 229 -23.31 17.29 1.07
CA TYR A 229 -24.50 16.49 0.82
C TYR A 229 -25.70 16.96 1.63
N LYS A 230 -25.45 17.39 2.87
CA LYS A 230 -26.46 17.95 3.78
C LYS A 230 -27.20 19.16 3.17
N ILE A 231 -26.51 20.00 2.40
CA ILE A 231 -27.10 21.19 1.76
C ILE A 231 -27.24 21.05 0.23
N ASN A 232 -26.75 19.95 -0.34
CA ASN A 232 -26.83 19.59 -1.76
C ASN A 232 -27.02 18.09 -1.91
N ARG A 233 -28.25 17.64 -2.17
CA ARG A 233 -28.60 16.23 -2.23
C ARG A 233 -28.17 15.55 -3.54
N ASP A 234 -26.93 15.80 -3.97
CA ASP A 234 -26.33 15.27 -5.19
C ASP A 234 -26.13 13.75 -5.09
N PRO A 235 -26.76 12.95 -5.99
CA PRO A 235 -26.60 11.50 -6.01
C PRO A 235 -25.16 11.02 -6.21
N ARG A 236 -24.31 11.80 -6.89
CA ARG A 236 -22.89 11.47 -7.10
C ARG A 236 -22.13 11.43 -5.76
N LEU A 237 -22.43 12.39 -4.88
CA LEU A 237 -21.84 12.43 -3.53
C LEU A 237 -22.32 11.26 -2.69
N LYS A 238 -23.65 11.00 -2.69
CA LYS A 238 -24.24 9.87 -1.95
C LYS A 238 -23.57 8.55 -2.33
N LYS A 239 -23.45 8.29 -3.64
CA LYS A 239 -22.83 7.06 -4.16
C LYS A 239 -21.41 6.87 -3.63
N VAL A 240 -20.55 7.88 -3.77
CA VAL A 240 -19.16 7.81 -3.28
C VAL A 240 -19.14 7.56 -1.77
N MET A 241 -19.99 8.24 -1.00
CA MET A 241 -20.00 8.08 0.44
C MET A 241 -20.50 6.68 0.86
N GLU A 242 -21.48 6.11 0.18
CA GLU A 242 -21.94 4.72 0.41
C GLU A 242 -20.84 3.70 0.10
N GLU A 243 -20.17 3.83 -1.05
CA GLU A 243 -19.05 2.97 -1.44
C GLU A 243 -17.89 3.08 -0.43
N SER A 244 -17.58 4.29 0.03
CA SER A 244 -16.58 4.52 1.07
C SER A 244 -16.99 3.99 2.44
N VAL A 245 -18.25 4.12 2.85
CA VAL A 245 -18.75 3.55 4.12
C VAL A 245 -18.59 2.04 4.13
N GLU A 246 -18.92 1.34 3.03
CA GLU A 246 -18.69 -0.11 2.94
C GLU A 246 -17.20 -0.46 3.07
N PHE A 247 -16.31 0.24 2.34
CA PHE A 247 -14.87 0.01 2.45
C PHE A 247 -14.33 0.28 3.87
N LEU A 248 -14.73 1.40 4.49
CA LEU A 248 -14.31 1.78 5.84
C LEU A 248 -14.73 0.76 6.90
N SER A 249 -15.88 0.11 6.72
CA SER A 249 -16.44 -0.85 7.67
C SER A 249 -15.47 -2.00 8.01
N TYR A 250 -14.64 -2.41 7.05
CA TYR A 250 -13.68 -3.50 7.23
C TYR A 250 -12.53 -3.18 8.18
N PHE A 251 -12.27 -1.89 8.44
CA PHE A 251 -11.16 -1.41 9.25
C PHE A 251 -11.60 -0.88 10.63
N VAL A 252 -12.89 -1.08 10.96
CA VAL A 252 -13.37 -1.04 12.34
C VAL A 252 -12.99 -2.37 12.99
N TYR A 253 -12.01 -2.36 13.88
CA TYR A 253 -11.47 -3.60 14.43
C TYR A 253 -12.30 -4.14 15.61
N PRO A 254 -12.31 -5.46 15.86
CA PRO A 254 -13.06 -6.07 16.97
C PRO A 254 -12.68 -5.51 18.35
N ASN A 255 -11.42 -5.11 18.53
CA ASN A 255 -10.91 -4.54 19.78
C ASN A 255 -11.27 -3.06 19.98
N GLY A 256 -11.90 -2.40 18.99
CA GLY A 256 -12.33 -1.01 19.01
C GLY A 256 -11.31 -0.01 18.44
N PHE A 257 -10.09 -0.43 18.09
CA PHE A 257 -9.15 0.43 17.39
C PHE A 257 -9.51 0.53 15.89
N TYR A 258 -8.83 1.42 15.17
CA TYR A 258 -9.17 1.76 13.80
C TYR A 258 -7.94 2.02 12.92
N ALA A 259 -7.99 1.56 11.66
CA ALA A 259 -7.05 1.93 10.60
C ALA A 259 -5.56 1.67 10.92
N GLY A 260 -4.72 2.71 10.88
CA GLY A 260 -3.29 2.65 11.20
C GLY A 260 -2.44 2.12 10.06
N SER A 261 -1.48 1.24 10.37
CA SER A 261 -0.52 0.66 9.42
C SER A 261 -1.12 -0.04 8.21
N MET A 262 -2.43 -0.31 8.17
CA MET A 262 -3.12 -0.78 6.97
C MET A 262 -3.20 0.28 5.87
N GLY A 263 -3.18 1.58 6.20
CA GLY A 263 -3.30 2.68 5.22
C GLY A 263 -1.98 3.10 4.57
N SER A 264 -2.07 3.72 3.40
CA SER A 264 -0.93 4.27 2.65
C SER A 264 -0.20 5.40 3.37
N ARG A 265 -0.90 6.15 4.23
CA ARG A 265 -0.37 7.25 5.06
C ARG A 265 -0.41 6.95 6.55
N GLN A 266 -0.91 5.78 6.93
CA GLN A 266 -0.88 5.24 8.29
C GLN A 266 -1.65 6.10 9.30
N THR A 267 -2.73 6.74 8.85
CA THR A 267 -3.54 7.57 9.73
C THR A 267 -4.42 6.73 10.66
N LEU A 268 -4.57 7.22 11.89
CA LEU A 268 -5.26 6.54 13.00
C LEU A 268 -6.55 7.26 13.42
N HIS A 269 -6.81 8.44 12.86
CA HIS A 269 -7.96 9.26 13.21
C HIS A 269 -9.22 8.81 12.48
N PHE A 270 -10.38 9.09 13.08
CA PHE A 270 -11.69 8.89 12.48
C PHE A 270 -12.48 10.21 12.46
N TYR A 271 -13.11 10.52 11.33
CA TYR A 271 -14.02 11.66 11.17
C TYR A 271 -15.46 11.15 11.17
N SER A 272 -16.18 11.41 12.26
CA SER A 272 -17.51 10.83 12.51
C SER A 272 -18.65 11.50 11.75
N HIS A 273 -18.52 12.78 11.40
CA HIS A 273 -19.67 13.59 11.01
C HIS A 273 -20.34 13.10 9.73
N GLY A 274 -19.55 12.65 8.75
CA GLY A 274 -20.09 12.10 7.51
C GLY A 274 -20.92 10.83 7.71
N CYS A 275 -20.54 9.98 8.66
CA CYS A 275 -21.32 8.79 9.02
C CYS A 275 -22.62 9.17 9.75
N GLU A 276 -22.57 10.17 10.64
CA GLU A 276 -23.77 10.68 11.32
C GLU A 276 -24.78 11.30 10.33
N ILE A 277 -24.30 12.05 9.32
CA ILE A 277 -25.15 12.60 8.25
C ILE A 277 -25.84 11.48 7.45
N LEU A 278 -25.15 10.38 7.20
CA LEU A 278 -25.67 9.26 6.40
C LEU A 278 -26.51 8.26 7.20
N ALA A 279 -26.34 8.17 8.52
CA ALA A 279 -26.99 7.17 9.35
C ALA A 279 -28.52 7.03 9.16
N PRO A 280 -29.28 8.11 8.88
CA PRO A 280 -30.72 8.00 8.60
C PRO A 280 -31.08 7.27 7.29
N GLU A 281 -30.13 7.12 6.37
CA GLU A 281 -30.34 6.56 5.03
C GLU A 281 -29.51 5.31 4.77
N VAL A 282 -28.37 5.17 5.45
CA VAL A 282 -27.39 4.10 5.26
C VAL A 282 -27.17 3.44 6.63
N PRO A 283 -27.84 2.30 6.92
CA PRO A 283 -27.78 1.66 8.23
C PRO A 283 -26.34 1.34 8.68
N LEU A 284 -25.47 0.94 7.73
CA LEU A 284 -24.06 0.66 8.00
C LEU A 284 -23.28 1.91 8.47
N ALA A 285 -23.60 3.09 7.95
CA ALA A 285 -22.97 4.33 8.40
C ALA A 285 -23.30 4.61 9.88
N GLY A 286 -24.56 4.39 10.28
CA GLY A 286 -24.98 4.46 11.68
C GLY A 286 -24.26 3.44 12.57
N ARG A 287 -24.15 2.18 12.10
CA ARG A 287 -23.42 1.12 12.82
C ARG A 287 -21.94 1.46 13.02
N ILE A 288 -21.27 2.03 12.02
CA ILE A 288 -19.87 2.49 12.13
C ILE A 288 -19.78 3.67 13.11
N ALA A 289 -20.67 4.66 13.01
CA ALA A 289 -20.69 5.82 13.89
C ALA A 289 -20.81 5.41 15.36
N ASP A 290 -21.70 4.46 15.69
CA ASP A 290 -21.86 3.95 17.05
C ASP A 290 -20.62 3.20 17.55
N ALA A 291 -20.00 2.36 16.71
CA ALA A 291 -18.75 1.68 17.08
C ALA A 291 -17.63 2.69 17.38
N MET A 292 -17.43 3.66 16.50
CA MET A 292 -16.35 4.64 16.64
C MET A 292 -16.61 5.63 17.77
N LEU A 293 -17.86 5.94 18.07
CA LEU A 293 -18.21 6.75 19.24
C LEU A 293 -17.96 6.00 20.55
N GLN A 294 -18.26 4.69 20.59
CA GLN A 294 -17.85 3.85 21.71
C GLN A 294 -16.32 3.81 21.84
N SER A 295 -15.60 3.65 20.74
CA SER A 295 -14.13 3.70 20.73
C SER A 295 -13.57 5.05 21.19
N LEU A 296 -14.25 6.16 20.88
CA LEU A 296 -13.88 7.49 21.40
C LEU A 296 -14.07 7.59 22.92
N ALA A 297 -15.17 7.03 23.44
CA ALA A 297 -15.44 6.98 24.88
C ALA A 297 -14.40 6.13 25.62
N GLU A 298 -13.90 5.07 24.98
CA GLU A 298 -12.88 4.16 25.49
C GLU A 298 -11.44 4.59 25.17
N GLU A 299 -11.23 5.75 24.54
CA GLU A 299 -9.91 6.29 24.18
C GLU A 299 -9.09 5.39 23.23
N LYS A 300 -9.77 4.66 22.34
CA LYS A 300 -9.18 3.74 21.35
C LYS A 300 -8.99 4.32 19.95
N ILE A 301 -9.54 5.51 19.69
CA ILE A 301 -9.23 6.32 18.51
C ILE A 301 -8.53 7.60 18.96
N VAL A 302 -7.81 8.27 18.07
CA VAL A 302 -7.06 9.50 18.38
C VAL A 302 -8.01 10.65 18.76
N PRO A 303 -8.10 11.04 20.04
CA PRO A 303 -8.93 12.17 20.45
C PRO A 303 -8.15 13.48 20.33
N ALA A 304 -8.81 14.62 20.54
CA ALA A 304 -8.19 15.95 20.46
C ALA A 304 -7.07 16.15 21.51
N GLU A 305 -7.20 15.49 22.65
CA GLU A 305 -6.36 15.61 23.85
C GLU A 305 -4.89 15.23 23.57
N ILE A 306 -4.64 14.26 22.70
CA ILE A 306 -3.29 13.77 22.40
C ILE A 306 -2.71 14.36 21.11
N GLN A 307 -3.47 15.23 20.43
CA GLN A 307 -2.99 15.93 19.25
C GLN A 307 -2.28 17.22 19.64
N ASP A 308 -1.27 17.59 18.86
CA ASP A 308 -0.59 18.87 19.02
C ASP A 308 -1.51 20.05 18.62
N ASP A 309 -1.11 21.26 19.00
CA ASP A 309 -1.90 22.48 18.82
C ASP A 309 -2.27 22.76 17.36
N ARG A 310 -1.53 22.21 16.39
CA ARG A 310 -1.85 22.37 14.96
C ARG A 310 -3.08 21.58 14.55
N TYR A 311 -3.32 20.40 15.15
CA TYR A 311 -4.24 19.41 14.60
C TYR A 311 -5.49 19.14 15.43
N PHE A 312 -5.43 19.33 16.76
CA PHE A 312 -6.61 19.14 17.61
C PHE A 312 -7.79 20.04 17.21
N LEU A 313 -7.47 21.20 16.59
CA LEU A 313 -8.41 22.18 16.06
C LEU A 313 -9.38 21.59 15.05
N TYR A 314 -8.99 20.54 14.31
CA TYR A 314 -9.87 19.86 13.38
C TYR A 314 -10.84 18.91 14.06
N ARG A 315 -10.49 18.35 15.22
CA ARG A 315 -11.32 17.35 15.94
C ARG A 315 -12.47 18.01 16.69
N ILE A 316 -12.23 19.17 17.30
CA ILE A 316 -13.26 19.88 18.08
C ILE A 316 -14.52 20.15 17.25
N PRO A 317 -14.48 20.87 16.11
CA PRO A 317 -15.68 21.15 15.36
C PRO A 317 -16.25 19.88 14.72
N GLU A 318 -15.42 18.93 14.31
CA GLU A 318 -15.89 17.64 13.79
C GLU A 318 -16.80 16.90 14.78
N HIS A 319 -16.40 16.84 16.06
CA HIS A 319 -17.21 16.21 17.11
C HIS A 319 -18.44 17.05 17.48
N LEU A 320 -18.32 18.38 17.60
CA LEU A 320 -19.48 19.23 17.87
C LEU A 320 -20.52 19.15 16.73
N GLU A 321 -20.09 19.12 15.47
CA GLU A 321 -20.96 18.93 14.32
C GLU A 321 -21.59 17.53 14.31
N SER A 322 -20.82 16.49 14.65
CA SER A 322 -21.34 15.11 14.81
C SER A 322 -22.42 15.02 15.90
N PHE A 323 -22.26 15.76 17.00
CA PHE A 323 -23.31 15.87 18.00
C PHE A 323 -24.57 16.54 17.44
N VAL A 324 -24.41 17.70 16.79
CA VAL A 324 -25.55 18.48 16.27
C VAL A 324 -26.32 17.70 15.22
N ASP A 325 -25.61 17.03 14.32
CA ASP A 325 -26.17 16.28 13.20
C ASP A 325 -26.27 14.77 13.48
N TYR A 326 -26.32 14.38 14.76
CA TYR A 326 -26.46 13.00 15.17
C TYR A 326 -27.67 12.35 14.47
N GLY A 327 -27.40 11.36 13.63
CA GLY A 327 -28.40 10.80 12.73
C GLY A 327 -29.30 9.78 13.45
N GLU A 328 -30.60 9.81 13.17
CA GLU A 328 -31.49 8.74 13.60
C GLU A 328 -31.02 7.39 13.03
N ARG A 329 -30.86 6.37 13.88
CA ARG A 329 -30.49 5.02 13.43
C ARG A 329 -31.71 4.35 12.81
N LYS A 330 -31.70 4.13 11.50
CA LYS A 330 -32.77 3.44 10.78
C LYS A 330 -32.25 2.12 10.23
N GLY A 331 -32.94 1.02 10.56
CA GLY A 331 -32.55 -0.33 10.17
C GLY A 331 -31.40 -0.89 10.99
N GLU A 332 -31.04 -2.14 10.72
CA GLU A 332 -29.94 -2.85 11.36
C GLU A 332 -28.86 -3.15 10.33
N ALA A 333 -27.60 -3.03 10.75
CA ALA A 333 -26.45 -3.42 9.96
C ALA A 333 -25.37 -3.99 10.89
N THR A 334 -24.57 -4.90 10.35
CA THR A 334 -23.47 -5.54 11.07
C THR A 334 -22.13 -5.12 10.47
N LEU A 335 -21.14 -4.93 11.34
CA LEU A 335 -19.76 -4.74 10.93
C LEU A 335 -19.23 -6.03 10.32
N PRO A 336 -18.23 -5.96 9.43
CA PRO A 336 -17.72 -7.15 8.75
C PRO A 336 -17.33 -8.29 9.69
N TYR A 337 -16.64 -8.04 10.81
CA TYR A 337 -16.28 -9.11 11.76
C TYR A 337 -17.49 -9.75 12.47
N GLU A 338 -18.68 -9.17 12.38
CA GLU A 338 -19.93 -9.70 12.94
C GLU A 338 -20.74 -10.51 11.92
N ARG A 339 -20.31 -10.57 10.65
CA ARG A 339 -20.99 -11.28 9.56
C ARG A 339 -20.68 -12.79 9.60
N GLU A 340 -21.36 -13.56 8.74
CA GLU A 340 -20.98 -14.95 8.43
C GLU A 340 -19.57 -15.00 7.82
N ASP A 341 -18.97 -16.20 7.78
CA ASP A 341 -17.62 -16.39 7.27
C ASP A 341 -17.49 -15.92 5.81
N PHE A 342 -16.43 -15.16 5.52
CA PHE A 342 -16.17 -14.64 4.19
C PHE A 342 -14.69 -14.38 3.95
N THR A 343 -14.33 -14.34 2.67
CA THR A 343 -13.07 -13.77 2.18
C THR A 343 -13.38 -12.64 1.20
N ARG A 344 -12.82 -11.46 1.45
CA ARG A 344 -12.93 -10.27 0.61
C ARG A 344 -11.54 -9.85 0.14
N ILE A 345 -11.39 -9.73 -1.17
CA ILE A 345 -10.15 -9.29 -1.81
C ILE A 345 -10.42 -7.97 -2.53
N PHE A 346 -9.63 -6.96 -2.23
CA PHE A 346 -9.58 -5.71 -2.98
C PHE A 346 -8.32 -5.75 -3.86
N GLN A 347 -8.50 -6.01 -5.15
CA GLN A 347 -7.39 -6.18 -6.10
C GLN A 347 -6.65 -4.87 -6.34
N GLY A 348 -7.38 -3.76 -6.48
CA GLY A 348 -6.81 -2.43 -6.69
C GLY A 348 -6.03 -1.94 -5.47
N GLY A 349 -6.61 -2.08 -4.27
CA GLY A 349 -5.96 -1.73 -3.00
C GLY A 349 -4.96 -2.77 -2.48
N ARG A 350 -4.99 -4.00 -3.03
CA ARG A 350 -4.25 -5.20 -2.58
C ARG A 350 -4.46 -5.54 -1.11
N PHE A 351 -5.72 -5.48 -0.68
CA PHE A 351 -6.14 -5.92 0.64
C PHE A 351 -6.71 -7.33 0.58
N TYR A 352 -6.35 -8.15 1.55
CA TYR A 352 -6.94 -9.45 1.83
C TYR A 352 -7.65 -9.38 3.17
N ILE A 353 -8.94 -9.70 3.24
CA ILE A 353 -9.71 -9.66 4.48
C ILE A 353 -10.49 -10.96 4.61
N GLN A 354 -10.34 -11.65 5.72
CA GLN A 354 -11.01 -12.91 5.97
C GLN A 354 -11.60 -12.92 7.37
N LYS A 355 -12.90 -13.20 7.45
CA LYS A 355 -13.58 -13.59 8.69
C LYS A 355 -13.79 -15.10 8.62
N LYS A 356 -13.27 -15.83 9.59
CA LYS A 356 -13.45 -17.28 9.70
C LYS A 356 -13.66 -17.67 11.15
N GLU A 357 -14.82 -18.23 11.46
CA GLU A 357 -15.24 -18.54 12.83
C GLU A 357 -15.03 -17.34 13.78
N ASN A 358 -14.15 -17.48 14.78
CA ASN A 358 -13.82 -16.45 15.78
C ASN A 358 -12.60 -15.59 15.39
N THR A 359 -12.11 -15.70 14.15
CA THR A 359 -10.92 -14.96 13.69
C THR A 359 -11.24 -13.93 12.63
N TYR A 360 -10.56 -12.78 12.72
CA TYR A 360 -10.62 -11.73 11.71
C TYR A 360 -9.19 -11.36 11.27
N LEU A 361 -8.84 -11.75 10.05
CA LEU A 361 -7.52 -11.58 9.43
C LEU A 361 -7.60 -10.46 8.39
N LEU A 362 -6.69 -9.49 8.49
CA LEU A 362 -6.49 -8.47 7.47
C LEU A 362 -5.04 -8.46 7.00
N GLY A 363 -4.86 -8.31 5.68
CA GLY A 363 -3.58 -8.20 5.00
C GLY A 363 -3.56 -7.01 4.05
N ASN A 364 -2.43 -6.30 3.98
CA ASN A 364 -2.15 -5.31 2.93
C ASN A 364 -0.85 -5.69 2.20
N ALA A 365 -1.00 -6.27 1.02
CA ALA A 365 0.12 -6.65 0.16
C ALA A 365 0.73 -5.47 -0.61
N ALA A 366 -0.01 -4.38 -0.85
CA ALA A 366 0.58 -3.15 -1.38
C ALA A 366 1.70 -2.63 -0.45
N LYS A 367 1.57 -2.86 0.86
CA LYS A 367 2.56 -2.51 1.89
C LYS A 367 3.45 -3.69 2.28
N GLY A 368 3.80 -4.55 1.32
CA GLY A 368 4.76 -5.64 1.55
C GLY A 368 4.30 -6.67 2.58
N GLY A 369 2.98 -6.81 2.77
CA GLY A 369 2.35 -7.83 3.61
C GLY A 369 2.22 -7.42 5.06
N VAL A 370 1.67 -6.23 5.32
CA VAL A 370 1.20 -5.86 6.67
C VAL A 370 0.05 -6.80 7.05
N VAL A 371 0.08 -7.37 8.25
CA VAL A 371 -0.93 -8.32 8.75
C VAL A 371 -1.45 -7.88 10.11
N LYS A 372 -2.77 -7.91 10.28
CA LYS A 372 -3.42 -7.83 11.59
C LYS A 372 -4.36 -9.03 11.76
N LEU A 373 -4.30 -9.67 12.93
CA LEU A 373 -5.16 -10.81 13.28
C LEU A 373 -5.85 -10.54 14.61
N PHE A 374 -7.15 -10.80 14.69
CA PHE A 374 -7.96 -10.59 15.89
C PHE A 374 -8.73 -11.84 16.31
N ASP A 375 -8.89 -12.00 17.62
CA ASP A 375 -9.90 -12.86 18.26
C ASP A 375 -11.16 -12.00 18.48
N ILE A 376 -12.26 -12.37 17.83
CA ILE A 376 -13.49 -11.57 17.77
C ILE A 376 -14.20 -11.57 19.14
N GLU A 377 -14.42 -12.74 19.73
CA GLU A 377 -15.09 -12.92 21.02
C GLU A 377 -14.33 -12.26 22.16
N LYS A 378 -13.00 -12.45 22.22
CA LYS A 378 -12.15 -11.83 23.26
C LYS A 378 -11.84 -10.36 22.98
N LYS A 379 -12.17 -9.86 21.78
CA LYS A 379 -11.85 -8.49 21.32
C LYS A 379 -10.36 -8.17 21.48
N LYS A 380 -9.49 -9.11 21.11
CA LYS A 380 -8.03 -9.04 21.33
C LYS A 380 -7.28 -9.03 20.00
N LEU A 381 -6.23 -8.21 19.90
CA LEU A 381 -5.27 -8.26 18.81
C LEU A 381 -4.30 -9.42 19.07
N LEU A 382 -4.30 -10.43 18.20
CA LEU A 382 -3.44 -11.61 18.30
C LEU A 382 -2.10 -11.39 17.60
N LEU A 383 -2.10 -10.64 16.50
CA LEU A 383 -0.89 -10.31 15.76
C LEU A 383 -0.99 -8.93 15.14
N ASN A 384 0.12 -8.18 15.23
CA ASN A 384 0.34 -6.96 14.49
C ASN A 384 1.72 -6.99 13.84
N ASP A 385 1.75 -7.22 12.53
CA ASP A 385 2.98 -7.39 11.78
C ASP A 385 3.08 -6.39 10.64
N CYS A 386 3.90 -5.35 10.81
CA CYS A 386 4.10 -4.31 9.79
C CYS A 386 5.09 -4.67 8.67
N GLY A 387 5.56 -5.91 8.59
CA GLY A 387 6.51 -6.30 7.55
C GLY A 387 7.95 -6.35 8.03
N ILE A 388 8.84 -5.98 7.13
CA ILE A 388 10.29 -6.05 7.29
C ILE A 388 10.83 -4.62 7.41
N ILE A 389 11.72 -4.37 8.36
CA ILE A 389 12.50 -3.14 8.43
C ILE A 389 13.91 -3.44 8.94
N GLY A 390 14.94 -2.82 8.35
CA GLY A 390 16.31 -3.07 8.76
C GLY A 390 17.28 -1.96 8.38
N LYS A 391 18.38 -1.89 9.14
CA LYS A 391 19.48 -0.94 8.89
C LYS A 391 20.67 -1.69 8.32
N THR A 392 21.14 -1.25 7.17
CA THR A 392 22.36 -1.77 6.53
C THR A 392 23.62 -1.32 7.28
N THR A 393 24.75 -2.01 7.06
CA THR A 393 26.05 -1.63 7.65
C THR A 393 26.56 -0.25 7.23
N ILE A 394 26.08 0.27 6.10
CA ILE A 394 26.36 1.63 5.61
C ILE A 394 25.34 2.68 6.08
N GLY A 395 24.40 2.28 6.95
CA GLY A 395 23.45 3.19 7.60
C GLY A 395 22.15 3.46 6.84
N GLN A 396 21.92 2.87 5.67
CA GLN A 396 20.64 2.96 4.97
C GLN A 396 19.56 2.12 5.66
N VAL A 397 18.34 2.65 5.76
CA VAL A 397 17.17 1.93 6.28
C VAL A 397 16.29 1.46 5.14
N LEU A 398 15.93 0.19 5.16
CA LEU A 398 15.18 -0.50 4.11
C LEU A 398 13.93 -1.15 4.72
N THR A 399 12.83 -1.21 3.96
CA THR A 399 11.56 -1.76 4.45
C THR A 399 10.71 -2.41 3.36
N SER A 400 9.88 -3.39 3.73
CA SER A 400 8.81 -3.89 2.84
C SER A 400 7.54 -3.02 2.91
N GLN A 401 7.34 -2.27 3.99
CA GLN A 401 6.08 -1.56 4.31
C GLN A 401 5.74 -0.39 3.35
N TRP A 402 6.70 0.02 2.52
CA TRP A 402 6.49 1.08 1.54
C TRP A 402 5.66 0.57 0.36
N ILE A 403 4.71 1.38 -0.12
CA ILE A 403 3.89 0.99 -1.28
C ILE A 403 4.72 1.03 -2.55
N ASP A 404 4.82 -0.13 -3.21
CA ASP A 404 5.41 -0.27 -4.54
C ASP A 404 4.42 -0.98 -5.48
N PRO A 405 3.99 -0.34 -6.58
CA PRO A 405 3.18 -0.97 -7.62
C PRO A 405 3.81 -2.24 -8.19
N ALA A 406 5.14 -2.40 -8.11
CA ALA A 406 5.85 -3.58 -8.57
C ALA A 406 5.72 -4.79 -7.64
N TYR A 407 5.17 -4.64 -6.43
CA TYR A 407 4.87 -5.80 -5.59
C TYR A 407 3.81 -6.68 -6.24
N GLU A 408 4.05 -7.99 -6.19
CA GLU A 408 3.13 -9.00 -6.70
C GLU A 408 2.28 -9.49 -5.53
N PHE A 409 0.96 -9.40 -5.67
CA PHE A 409 -0.01 -9.81 -4.67
C PHE A 409 -0.70 -11.09 -5.12
N ILE A 410 -0.62 -12.14 -4.30
CA ILE A 410 -1.16 -13.46 -4.62
C ILE A 410 -2.20 -13.84 -3.55
N PRO A 411 -3.50 -13.56 -3.78
CA PRO A 411 -4.54 -14.00 -2.87
C PRO A 411 -4.70 -15.53 -2.91
N LYS A 412 -4.93 -16.15 -1.74
CA LYS A 412 -5.16 -17.60 -1.57
C LYS A 412 -6.50 -17.82 -0.88
N GLU A 413 -6.98 -19.07 -0.81
CA GLU A 413 -8.25 -19.40 -0.16
C GLU A 413 -8.25 -19.10 1.36
N ASN A 414 -7.13 -19.40 2.02
CA ASN A 414 -6.94 -19.21 3.46
C ASN A 414 -5.71 -18.32 3.74
N GLY A 415 -5.56 -17.22 3.01
CA GLY A 415 -4.46 -16.28 3.23
C GLY A 415 -3.99 -15.59 1.96
N PHE A 416 -2.75 -15.13 1.96
CA PHE A 416 -2.17 -14.45 0.80
C PHE A 416 -0.64 -14.50 0.84
N ALA A 417 -0.02 -14.31 -0.32
CA ALA A 417 1.40 -14.04 -0.44
C ALA A 417 1.67 -12.69 -1.10
N VAL A 418 2.87 -12.18 -0.85
CA VAL A 418 3.39 -10.96 -1.47
C VAL A 418 4.87 -11.11 -1.77
N ALA A 419 5.27 -10.69 -2.97
CA ALA A 419 6.65 -10.69 -3.43
C ALA A 419 7.07 -9.29 -3.88
N GLY A 420 8.33 -8.93 -3.66
CA GLY A 420 8.83 -7.63 -4.09
C GLY A 420 10.27 -7.34 -3.68
N SER A 421 10.64 -6.06 -3.79
CA SER A 421 11.96 -5.56 -3.34
C SER A 421 11.80 -4.60 -2.17
N LEU A 422 12.68 -4.69 -1.17
CA LEU A 422 12.68 -3.71 -0.08
C LEU A 422 12.97 -2.30 -0.60
N GLN A 423 12.27 -1.33 -0.07
CA GLN A 423 12.36 0.08 -0.45
C GLN A 423 13.21 0.86 0.55
N ARG A 424 13.90 1.89 0.07
CA ARG A 424 14.63 2.82 0.94
C ARG A 424 13.68 3.73 1.70
N VAL A 425 13.86 3.80 3.01
CA VAL A 425 13.11 4.76 3.86
C VAL A 425 13.82 6.12 3.80
N PRO A 426 13.13 7.21 3.43
CA PRO A 426 13.71 8.54 3.36
C PRO A 426 13.89 9.17 4.76
N MET A 427 14.77 8.62 5.59
CA MET A 427 14.92 9.02 7.00
C MET A 427 15.72 10.31 7.27
N SER A 428 16.13 11.10 6.25
CA SER A 428 17.35 11.93 6.41
C SER A 428 17.29 13.40 5.98
N LYS A 429 16.15 14.10 6.07
CA LYS A 429 16.10 15.54 5.73
C LYS A 429 15.52 16.41 6.84
N VAL A 430 16.25 16.52 7.94
CA VAL A 430 16.03 17.58 8.93
C VAL A 430 16.65 18.89 8.47
N PHE A 431 15.98 20.01 8.76
CA PHE A 431 16.55 21.34 8.57
C PHE A 431 17.57 21.62 9.67
N THR A 432 18.80 21.97 9.28
CA THR A 432 19.73 22.66 10.17
C THR A 432 19.40 24.16 10.19
N PRO A 433 19.84 24.94 11.20
CA PRO A 433 19.61 26.39 11.22
C PRO A 433 20.03 27.09 9.94
N LEU A 434 21.20 26.76 9.39
CA LEU A 434 21.68 27.32 8.11
C LEU A 434 20.76 26.95 6.93
N LYS A 435 20.36 25.68 6.82
CA LYS A 435 19.41 25.25 5.76
C LYS A 435 18.09 25.99 5.89
N ARG A 436 17.62 26.25 7.12
CA ARG A 436 16.38 27.00 7.37
C ARG A 436 16.53 28.46 6.96
N ILE A 437 17.63 29.12 7.31
CA ILE A 437 17.91 30.51 6.89
C ILE A 437 17.92 30.62 5.36
N VAL A 438 18.67 29.75 4.68
CA VAL A 438 18.72 29.74 3.21
C VAL A 438 17.34 29.52 2.61
N PHE A 439 16.58 28.57 3.16
CA PHE A 439 15.22 28.30 2.71
C PHE A 439 14.28 29.50 2.90
N VAL A 440 14.31 30.16 4.06
CA VAL A 440 13.48 31.34 4.33
C VAL A 440 13.88 32.50 3.42
N LEU A 441 15.18 32.80 3.27
CA LEU A 441 15.64 33.85 2.35
C LEU A 441 15.21 33.58 0.91
N PHE A 442 15.26 32.32 0.48
CA PHE A 442 14.77 31.90 -0.83
C PHE A 442 13.26 32.14 -0.97
N MET A 443 12.46 31.75 0.03
CA MET A 443 11.01 31.97 0.01
C MET A 443 10.64 33.46 0.05
N LEU A 444 11.40 34.30 0.76
CA LEU A 444 11.19 35.75 0.76
C LEU A 444 11.54 36.37 -0.59
N ALA A 445 12.60 35.90 -1.25
CA ALA A 445 13.04 36.43 -2.55
C ALA A 445 12.14 36.01 -3.72
N PHE A 446 11.59 34.79 -3.69
CA PHE A 446 10.91 34.19 -4.84
C PHE A 446 9.48 33.70 -4.58
N GLY A 447 9.06 33.54 -3.31
CA GLY A 447 7.74 33.03 -2.94
C GLY A 447 6.60 34.04 -3.07
N TRP A 448 6.89 35.34 -3.14
CA TRP A 448 5.87 36.41 -3.15
C TRP A 448 4.96 36.41 -4.39
N HIS A 449 5.33 35.71 -5.46
CA HIS A 449 4.53 35.60 -6.68
C HIS A 449 3.92 34.20 -6.79
N THR A 450 2.58 34.10 -6.79
CA THR A 450 1.83 32.84 -6.73
C THR A 450 2.32 31.76 -7.71
N ARG A 451 2.49 32.09 -9.01
CA ARG A 451 2.95 31.11 -10.01
C ARG A 451 4.36 30.58 -9.74
N LEU A 452 5.22 31.43 -9.20
CA LEU A 452 6.61 31.07 -8.88
C LEU A 452 6.64 30.20 -7.62
N ALA A 453 5.86 30.57 -6.58
CA ALA A 453 5.67 29.76 -5.38
C ALA A 453 5.16 28.34 -5.71
N TYR A 454 4.18 28.20 -6.62
CA TYR A 454 3.69 26.88 -7.06
C TYR A 454 4.77 26.05 -7.75
N SER A 455 5.57 26.66 -8.62
CA SER A 455 6.68 25.96 -9.30
C SER A 455 7.77 25.53 -8.30
N ILE A 456 8.07 26.40 -7.33
CA ILE A 456 9.01 26.16 -6.23
C ILE A 456 8.54 25.00 -5.33
N LYS A 457 7.25 24.96 -4.97
CA LYS A 457 6.67 23.87 -4.17
C LYS A 457 6.89 22.51 -4.81
N GLY A 458 6.65 22.40 -6.12
CA GLY A 458 6.89 21.16 -6.87
C GLY A 458 8.36 20.70 -6.76
N LEU A 459 9.31 21.64 -6.82
CA LEU A 459 10.74 21.35 -6.67
C LEU A 459 11.09 20.95 -5.23
N ILE A 460 10.62 21.69 -4.23
CA ILE A 460 10.85 21.40 -2.80
C ILE A 460 10.32 20.01 -2.45
N ARG A 461 9.11 19.66 -2.91
CA ARG A 461 8.49 18.35 -2.64
C ARG A 461 9.33 17.20 -3.22
N LYS A 462 9.83 17.32 -4.45
CA LYS A 462 10.72 16.33 -5.06
C LYS A 462 12.02 16.17 -4.27
N ILE A 463 12.57 17.26 -3.74
CA ILE A 463 13.81 17.21 -2.97
C ILE A 463 13.56 16.67 -1.56
N LEU A 464 12.54 17.10 -0.85
CA LEU A 464 12.37 16.80 0.59
C LEU A 464 11.54 15.55 0.88
N VAL A 465 10.57 15.21 0.04
CA VAL A 465 9.54 14.20 0.36
C VAL A 465 9.73 12.90 -0.43
N PHE A 466 10.21 12.96 -1.68
CA PHE A 466 10.30 11.78 -2.55
C PHE A 466 11.75 11.38 -2.84
N THR A 467 12.23 10.36 -2.14
CA THR A 467 13.37 9.56 -2.61
C THR A 467 12.84 8.14 -2.85
N LYS A 468 12.38 7.87 -4.08
CA LYS A 468 12.03 6.51 -4.51
C LYS A 468 13.31 5.75 -4.83
N GLY A 469 13.39 4.48 -4.44
CA GLY A 469 14.51 3.63 -4.79
C GLY A 469 14.38 2.25 -4.18
N SER A 470 14.11 1.28 -5.04
CA SER A 470 14.24 -0.15 -4.72
C SER A 470 15.69 -0.46 -4.33
N ALA A 471 15.86 -1.26 -3.30
CA ALA A 471 17.14 -1.85 -2.92
C ALA A 471 17.27 -3.25 -3.56
N PRO A 472 18.50 -3.73 -3.82
CA PRO A 472 18.74 -5.06 -4.38
C PRO A 472 18.54 -6.14 -3.31
N ILE A 473 17.35 -6.18 -2.71
CA ILE A 473 16.95 -7.09 -1.66
C ILE A 473 15.53 -7.53 -1.97
N LEU A 474 15.39 -8.77 -2.41
CA LEU A 474 14.11 -9.38 -2.70
C LEU A 474 13.53 -9.96 -1.42
N PHE A 475 12.21 -9.90 -1.31
CA PHE A 475 11.48 -10.60 -0.27
C PHE A 475 10.27 -11.33 -0.87
N TYR A 476 9.93 -12.45 -0.24
CA TYR A 476 8.68 -13.17 -0.41
C TYR A 476 8.11 -13.40 0.97
N ARG A 477 6.84 -13.07 1.16
CA ARG A 477 6.10 -13.33 2.38
C ARG A 477 4.86 -14.12 2.06
N ASP A 478 4.64 -15.21 2.78
CA ASP A 478 3.44 -16.04 2.71
C ASP A 478 2.72 -16.03 4.06
N VAL A 479 1.42 -15.82 4.04
CA VAL A 479 0.55 -15.75 5.21
C VAL A 479 -0.56 -16.77 5.01
N VAL A 480 -0.60 -17.80 5.85
CA VAL A 480 -1.55 -18.91 5.72
C VAL A 480 -2.29 -19.13 7.04
N LEU A 481 -3.61 -19.01 6.99
CA LEU A 481 -4.52 -19.30 8.09
C LEU A 481 -4.90 -20.77 8.07
N GLU A 482 -4.39 -21.54 9.03
CA GLU A 482 -4.77 -22.93 9.26
C GLU A 482 -5.85 -23.04 10.34
N GLU A 483 -6.26 -24.26 10.67
CA GLU A 483 -7.34 -24.52 11.63
C GLU A 483 -7.03 -23.97 13.05
N ASN A 484 -5.78 -24.05 13.51
CA ASN A 484 -5.41 -23.64 14.87
C ASN A 484 -4.26 -22.63 14.92
N VAL A 485 -3.65 -22.30 13.78
CA VAL A 485 -2.49 -21.40 13.71
C VAL A 485 -2.55 -20.49 12.50
N LEU A 486 -2.06 -19.27 12.63
CA LEU A 486 -1.64 -18.45 11.49
C LEU A 486 -0.14 -18.66 11.29
N ARG A 487 0.28 -19.14 10.12
CA ARG A 487 1.69 -19.28 9.77
C ARG A 487 2.14 -18.14 8.87
N ILE A 488 3.29 -17.56 9.18
CA ILE A 488 3.94 -16.55 8.35
C ILE A 488 5.36 -17.02 8.00
N THR A 489 5.62 -17.05 6.71
CA THR A 489 6.90 -17.48 6.15
C THR A 489 7.50 -16.31 5.37
N ASP A 490 8.70 -15.88 5.75
CA ASP A 490 9.45 -14.80 5.11
C ASP A 490 10.73 -15.37 4.48
N LYS A 491 10.95 -15.09 3.20
CA LYS A 491 12.20 -15.36 2.51
C LYS A 491 12.81 -14.04 2.08
N ILE A 492 14.08 -13.83 2.40
CA ILE A 492 14.81 -12.59 2.10
C ILE A 492 16.08 -12.94 1.37
N LYS A 493 16.33 -12.32 0.21
CA LYS A 493 17.53 -12.53 -0.60
C LYS A 493 18.22 -11.22 -0.96
N LEU A 494 19.53 -11.17 -0.75
CA LEU A 494 20.41 -10.07 -1.10
C LEU A 494 20.99 -10.28 -2.50
N THR A 495 20.55 -9.51 -3.50
CA THR A 495 21.01 -9.65 -4.90
C THR A 495 22.18 -8.71 -5.24
N GLY A 496 22.63 -7.89 -4.29
CA GLY A 496 23.78 -7.01 -4.41
C GLY A 496 24.74 -7.09 -3.23
N ASN A 497 25.76 -6.22 -3.21
CA ASN A 497 26.73 -6.14 -2.10
C ASN A 497 26.18 -5.33 -0.92
N VAL A 498 25.03 -5.75 -0.40
CA VAL A 498 24.41 -5.18 0.80
C VAL A 498 24.62 -6.14 1.97
N ARG A 499 24.73 -5.58 3.17
CA ARG A 499 24.75 -6.31 4.44
C ARG A 499 23.88 -5.59 5.46
N PHE A 500 23.12 -6.33 6.25
CA PHE A 500 22.33 -5.81 7.37
C PHE A 500 23.17 -5.77 8.64
N ALA A 501 23.10 -4.65 9.35
CA ALA A 501 23.56 -4.52 10.72
C ALA A 501 22.44 -4.93 11.69
N THR A 502 21.20 -4.59 11.37
CA THR A 502 20.00 -5.02 12.09
C THR A 502 18.87 -5.30 11.10
N LEU A 503 18.02 -6.27 11.43
CA LEU A 503 16.80 -6.57 10.69
C LEU A 503 15.72 -6.99 11.69
N GLN A 504 14.53 -6.42 11.52
CA GLN A 504 13.35 -6.65 12.33
C GLN A 504 12.22 -7.14 11.41
N LEU A 505 11.51 -8.15 11.90
CA LEU A 505 10.20 -8.58 11.39
C LEU A 505 9.13 -8.21 12.42
N SER A 506 7.91 -7.97 11.95
CA SER A 506 6.76 -7.66 12.80
C SER A 506 6.89 -6.33 13.56
N ASP A 507 5.98 -6.11 14.53
CA ASP A 507 5.76 -4.89 15.31
C ASP A 507 4.94 -3.80 14.59
N GLU A 508 4.62 -2.73 15.32
CA GLU A 508 4.06 -1.48 14.77
C GLU A 508 5.20 -0.49 14.48
N PHE A 509 5.37 -0.09 13.22
CA PHE A 509 6.36 0.92 12.85
C PHE A 509 5.90 1.77 11.66
N PHE A 510 6.44 3.00 11.59
CA PHE A 510 6.03 4.01 10.61
C PHE A 510 7.20 4.42 9.72
N VAL A 511 7.06 4.21 8.41
CA VAL A 511 8.12 4.51 7.41
C VAL A 511 7.89 5.82 6.66
N ARG A 512 6.70 6.41 6.78
CA ARG A 512 6.33 7.68 6.17
C ARG A 512 5.85 8.63 7.26
N TYR A 513 6.56 9.74 7.45
CA TYR A 513 6.20 10.75 8.43
C TYR A 513 5.08 11.63 7.86
N VAL A 514 3.84 11.31 8.24
CA VAL A 514 2.67 12.15 7.97
C VAL A 514 2.26 12.79 9.29
N PRO A 515 1.97 14.11 9.36
CA PRO A 515 1.70 14.75 10.65
C PRO A 515 0.48 14.20 11.41
N GLN A 516 -0.42 13.51 10.71
CA GLN A 516 -1.65 12.92 11.23
C GLN A 516 -1.54 11.39 11.47
N SER A 517 -0.33 10.83 11.39
CA SER A 517 0.02 9.45 11.76
C SER A 517 0.84 9.43 13.06
N CYS A 518 1.23 8.24 13.52
CA CYS A 518 2.13 8.06 14.68
C CYS A 518 1.62 8.63 16.01
N TYR A 519 0.30 8.77 16.17
CA TYR A 519 -0.28 9.03 17.49
C TYR A 519 -0.28 7.76 18.32
N PHE A 520 0.04 7.90 19.61
CA PHE A 520 0.04 6.79 20.53
C PHE A 520 -1.33 6.11 20.61
N GLN A 521 -1.31 4.77 20.55
CA GLN A 521 -2.43 3.89 20.85
C GLN A 521 -2.00 2.83 21.85
N SER A 522 -2.84 2.55 22.84
CA SER A 522 -2.50 1.56 23.89
C SER A 522 -2.34 0.13 23.35
N GLN A 523 -2.92 -0.22 22.20
CA GLN A 523 -2.68 -1.52 21.55
C GLN A 523 -1.25 -1.71 21.03
N GLU A 524 -0.44 -0.64 20.93
CA GLU A 524 0.99 -0.77 20.58
C GLU A 524 1.75 -1.62 21.61
N PHE A 525 1.28 -1.69 22.85
CA PHE A 525 1.85 -2.58 23.88
C PHE A 525 1.62 -4.07 23.62
N GLU A 526 0.74 -4.44 22.69
CA GLU A 526 0.48 -5.82 22.30
C GLU A 526 1.37 -6.27 21.14
N ALA A 527 1.93 -5.33 20.37
CA ALA A 527 2.84 -5.62 19.27
C ALA A 527 4.21 -6.09 19.78
N ARG A 528 4.85 -7.00 19.04
CA ARG A 528 6.13 -7.62 19.42
C ARG A 528 7.07 -7.67 18.22
N PRO A 529 8.26 -7.05 18.31
CA PRO A 529 9.27 -7.16 17.26
C PRO A 529 10.04 -8.47 17.34
N HIS A 530 10.39 -9.02 16.18
CA HIS A 530 11.35 -10.11 16.03
C HIS A 530 12.63 -9.58 15.40
N PHE A 531 13.63 -9.28 16.22
CA PHE A 531 14.97 -8.96 15.72
C PHE A 531 15.70 -10.23 15.34
N LEU A 532 16.30 -10.25 14.15
CA LEU A 532 17.23 -11.32 13.80
C LEU A 532 18.42 -11.27 14.75
N ASN A 533 18.75 -12.41 15.34
CA ASN A 533 19.92 -12.56 16.18
C ASN A 533 21.22 -12.59 15.35
N ASP A 534 22.38 -12.58 16.01
CA ASP A 534 23.69 -12.55 15.34
C ASP A 534 23.91 -13.73 14.39
N GLU A 535 23.41 -14.92 14.73
CA GLU A 535 23.52 -16.09 13.87
C GLU A 535 22.67 -15.96 12.60
N GLN A 536 21.42 -15.53 12.74
CA GLN A 536 20.50 -15.30 11.62
C GLN A 536 21.01 -14.17 10.72
N LEU A 537 21.52 -13.07 11.28
CA LEU A 537 22.16 -12.00 10.50
C LEU A 537 23.42 -12.48 9.80
N ARG A 538 24.23 -13.34 10.44
CA ARG A 538 25.41 -13.95 9.82
C ARG A 538 25.00 -14.82 8.62
N ILE A 539 23.97 -15.66 8.76
CA ILE A 539 23.41 -16.49 7.67
C ILE A 539 22.99 -15.57 6.52
N LEU A 540 22.10 -14.61 6.75
CA LEU A 540 21.62 -13.69 5.71
C LEU A 540 22.77 -12.93 5.01
N ASN A 541 23.74 -12.42 5.77
CA ASN A 541 24.83 -11.62 5.21
C ASN A 541 25.87 -12.45 4.43
N THR A 542 26.06 -13.72 4.81
CA THR A 542 27.05 -14.64 4.25
C THR A 542 26.48 -15.43 3.08
N GLU A 543 25.37 -16.12 3.32
CA GLU A 543 24.68 -16.96 2.33
C GLU A 543 23.83 -16.13 1.36
N LYS A 544 23.70 -14.83 1.61
CA LYS A 544 22.90 -13.89 0.81
C LYS A 544 21.41 -14.23 0.74
N LYS A 545 20.93 -15.17 1.54
CA LYS A 545 19.52 -15.53 1.66
C LYS A 545 19.22 -16.05 3.07
N ILE A 546 17.97 -15.90 3.49
CA ILE A 546 17.43 -16.53 4.70
C ILE A 546 15.95 -16.86 4.50
N HIS A 547 15.50 -17.97 5.08
CA HIS A 547 14.12 -18.42 5.08
C HIS A 547 13.68 -18.60 6.52
N LEU A 548 12.63 -17.88 6.90
CA LEU A 548 12.21 -17.69 8.27
C LEU A 548 10.73 -18.04 8.40
N GLU A 549 10.37 -18.71 9.48
CA GLU A 549 8.99 -19.05 9.80
C GLU A 549 8.66 -18.69 11.25
N ARG A 550 7.42 -18.22 11.44
CA ARG A 550 6.78 -18.09 12.75
C ARG A 550 5.29 -18.43 12.62
N THR A 551 4.71 -18.82 13.75
CA THR A 551 3.29 -19.17 13.85
C THR A 551 2.65 -18.43 15.01
N VAL A 552 1.36 -18.12 14.90
CA VAL A 552 0.54 -17.55 15.97
C VAL A 552 -0.57 -18.52 16.30
N ASN A 553 -0.64 -18.96 17.56
CA ASN A 553 -1.72 -19.83 18.02
C ASN A 553 -3.02 -19.04 18.11
N LEU A 554 -4.06 -19.48 17.40
CA LEU A 554 -5.33 -18.74 17.30
C LEU A 554 -6.11 -18.73 18.63
N LYS A 555 -5.85 -19.67 19.54
CA LYS A 555 -6.55 -19.77 20.84
C LYS A 555 -5.87 -18.95 21.93
N THR A 556 -4.53 -19.03 22.02
CA THR A 556 -3.75 -18.36 23.07
C THR A 556 -3.24 -16.97 22.64
N GLY A 557 -3.06 -16.75 21.35
CA GLY A 557 -2.36 -15.59 20.80
C GLY A 557 -0.85 -15.62 21.01
N GLU A 558 -0.29 -16.76 21.43
CA GLU A 558 1.15 -16.92 21.58
C GLU A 558 1.80 -17.08 20.21
N GLU A 559 2.85 -16.28 19.98
CA GLU A 559 3.68 -16.36 18.79
C GLU A 559 4.90 -17.24 19.05
N SER A 560 5.21 -18.14 18.11
CA SER A 560 6.39 -19.00 18.20
C SER A 560 7.69 -18.21 18.01
N SER A 561 8.81 -18.77 18.46
CA SER A 561 10.12 -18.21 18.12
C SER A 561 10.37 -18.26 16.61
N LEU A 562 11.10 -17.26 16.11
CA LEU A 562 11.49 -17.18 14.71
C LEU A 562 12.49 -18.29 14.36
N THR A 563 12.09 -19.20 13.47
CA THR A 563 12.88 -20.39 13.11
C THR A 563 13.47 -20.25 11.72
N VAL A 564 14.75 -20.61 11.55
CA VAL A 564 15.41 -20.66 10.23
C VAL A 564 15.10 -22.00 9.57
N ILE A 565 14.50 -21.95 8.38
CA ILE A 565 14.23 -23.14 7.58
C ILE A 565 15.36 -23.30 6.55
N PRO A 566 16.00 -24.47 6.44
CA PRO A 566 17.00 -24.71 5.40
C PRO A 566 16.42 -24.52 4.00
N PHE A 567 17.15 -23.85 3.11
CA PHE A 567 16.88 -23.93 1.68
C PHE A 567 17.33 -25.30 1.19
N LEU A 568 16.47 -26.01 0.46
CA LEU A 568 16.87 -27.24 -0.23
C LEU A 568 17.82 -26.89 -1.38
N MET A 569 18.95 -27.62 -1.47
CA MET A 569 19.98 -27.43 -2.50
C MET A 569 19.38 -27.54 -3.90
N GLY A 570 19.80 -26.67 -4.84
CA GLY A 570 19.36 -26.68 -6.23
C GLY A 570 18.04 -25.95 -6.54
N SER A 571 17.33 -25.40 -5.54
CA SER A 571 16.09 -24.64 -5.78
C SER A 571 16.33 -23.18 -6.18
N MET A 572 15.71 -22.74 -7.28
CA MET A 572 15.70 -21.34 -7.73
C MET A 572 14.57 -20.54 -7.05
N GLY A 573 14.82 -19.26 -6.78
CA GLY A 573 13.84 -18.34 -6.18
C GLY A 573 13.43 -17.18 -7.08
N LEU A 574 12.74 -16.20 -6.51
CA LEU A 574 12.23 -15.00 -7.19
C LEU A 574 13.30 -14.22 -7.98
N GLU A 575 14.57 -14.28 -7.61
CA GLU A 575 15.66 -13.66 -8.37
C GLU A 575 15.75 -14.16 -9.81
N TYR A 576 15.31 -15.39 -10.06
CA TYR A 576 15.28 -15.98 -11.37
C TYR A 576 14.24 -15.30 -12.27
N SER A 577 13.02 -15.12 -11.73
CA SER A 577 11.93 -14.37 -12.37
C SER A 577 12.29 -12.89 -12.59
N GLU A 578 12.81 -12.21 -11.56
CA GLU A 578 13.25 -10.81 -11.66
C GLU A 578 14.40 -10.63 -12.66
N GLY A 579 15.35 -11.56 -12.67
CA GLY A 579 16.43 -11.60 -13.66
C GLY A 579 15.90 -11.65 -15.08
N ARG A 580 14.85 -12.44 -15.33
CA ARG A 580 14.17 -12.55 -16.63
C ARG A 580 13.42 -11.27 -17.03
N LYS A 581 13.00 -10.42 -16.09
CA LYS A 581 12.38 -9.11 -16.43
C LYS A 581 13.38 -8.11 -16.98
N VAL A 582 14.63 -8.14 -16.52
CA VAL A 582 15.64 -7.10 -16.83
C VAL A 582 16.72 -7.58 -17.81
N ARG A 583 17.23 -8.82 -17.66
CA ARG A 583 18.41 -9.28 -18.39
C ARG A 583 18.04 -9.86 -19.76
N ARG A 584 18.49 -9.21 -20.84
CA ARG A 584 18.29 -9.68 -22.23
C ARG A 584 18.69 -11.13 -22.45
N ALA A 585 19.81 -11.56 -21.84
CA ALA A 585 20.30 -12.94 -21.96
C ALA A 585 19.31 -13.97 -21.40
N LEU A 586 18.66 -13.68 -20.27
CA LEU A 586 17.70 -14.59 -19.64
C LEU A 586 16.41 -14.68 -20.45
N LYS A 587 15.90 -13.54 -20.94
CA LYS A 587 14.74 -13.51 -21.87
C LYS A 587 15.01 -14.34 -23.12
N TYR A 588 16.17 -14.15 -23.72
CA TYR A 588 16.55 -14.86 -24.93
C TYR A 588 16.68 -16.37 -24.70
N ARG A 589 17.36 -16.79 -23.63
CA ARG A 589 17.52 -18.21 -23.29
C ARG A 589 16.18 -18.90 -23.04
N LEU A 590 15.26 -18.25 -22.31
CA LEU A 590 13.89 -18.75 -22.10
C LEU A 590 13.19 -18.99 -23.44
N TRP A 591 13.13 -17.96 -24.28
CA TRP A 591 12.48 -18.06 -25.59
C TRP A 591 13.12 -19.14 -26.47
N ARG A 592 14.46 -19.17 -26.55
CA ARG A 592 15.20 -20.07 -27.45
C ARG A 592 15.06 -21.53 -27.02
N ARG A 593 15.04 -21.83 -25.72
CA ARG A 593 14.77 -23.18 -25.19
C ARG A 593 13.32 -23.60 -25.46
N GLY A 594 12.35 -22.73 -25.15
CA GLY A 594 10.93 -22.98 -25.45
C GLY A 594 10.69 -23.26 -26.93
N ASP A 595 11.32 -22.50 -27.82
CA ASP A 595 11.26 -22.68 -29.27
C ASP A 595 11.85 -24.03 -29.74
N GLU A 596 12.96 -24.52 -29.15
CA GLU A 596 13.46 -25.87 -29.43
C GLU A 596 12.54 -26.97 -28.88
N LEU A 597 11.96 -26.79 -27.70
CA LEU A 597 10.98 -27.75 -27.14
C LEU A 597 9.75 -27.85 -28.05
N ILE A 598 9.15 -26.72 -28.43
CA ILE A 598 7.99 -26.67 -29.36
C ILE A 598 8.34 -27.33 -30.68
N ARG A 599 9.53 -27.06 -31.22
CA ARG A 599 10.00 -27.65 -32.46
C ARG A 599 10.19 -29.16 -32.32
N GLY A 600 10.80 -29.64 -31.24
CA GLY A 600 10.97 -31.06 -30.96
C GLY A 600 9.63 -31.79 -30.89
N ILE A 601 8.65 -31.20 -30.21
CA ILE A 601 7.29 -31.74 -30.13
C ILE A 601 6.68 -31.84 -31.54
N ARG A 602 6.72 -30.77 -32.34
CA ARG A 602 6.16 -30.75 -33.71
C ARG A 602 6.79 -31.76 -34.66
N ILE A 603 8.09 -32.06 -34.49
CA ILE A 603 8.81 -32.99 -35.36
C ILE A 603 8.56 -34.44 -34.95
N TYR A 604 8.59 -34.73 -33.65
CA TYR A 604 8.68 -36.11 -33.18
C TYR A 604 7.38 -36.67 -32.58
N PHE A 605 6.44 -35.82 -32.16
CA PHE A 605 5.17 -36.28 -31.60
C PHE A 605 4.17 -36.52 -32.74
N ARG A 606 3.51 -37.68 -32.73
CA ARG A 606 2.56 -38.04 -33.78
C ARG A 606 1.13 -37.69 -33.34
N GLY A 607 0.56 -36.65 -33.94
CA GLY A 607 -0.77 -36.15 -33.62
C GLY A 607 -0.73 -34.97 -32.66
N GLU A 608 -1.87 -34.66 -32.06
CA GLU A 608 -1.98 -33.59 -31.07
C GLU A 608 -1.80 -34.14 -29.65
N PRO A 609 -0.82 -33.63 -28.87
CA PRO A 609 -0.66 -34.03 -27.49
C PRO A 609 -1.85 -33.54 -26.65
N LYS A 610 -2.30 -34.35 -25.70
CA LYS A 610 -3.41 -33.98 -24.79
C LYS A 610 -2.88 -33.55 -23.43
N ASP A 611 -1.83 -34.20 -22.94
CA ASP A 611 -1.30 -34.03 -21.59
C ASP A 611 0.21 -33.78 -21.64
N LEU A 612 0.64 -32.59 -21.19
CA LEU A 612 2.05 -32.21 -21.10
C LEU A 612 2.41 -31.87 -19.65
N LEU A 613 3.54 -32.38 -19.18
CA LEU A 613 4.12 -32.02 -17.88
C LEU A 613 5.48 -31.35 -18.08
N ASP A 614 5.66 -30.16 -17.54
CA ASP A 614 6.97 -29.54 -17.40
C ASP A 614 7.52 -29.79 -16.00
N MET A 615 8.71 -30.39 -15.92
CA MET A 615 9.45 -30.62 -14.68
C MET A 615 10.33 -29.39 -14.42
N GLY A 616 9.99 -28.58 -13.41
CA GLY A 616 10.63 -27.30 -13.09
C GLY A 616 10.27 -26.14 -14.05
N PRO A 617 8.97 -25.78 -14.18
CA PRO A 617 8.52 -24.67 -15.03
C PRO A 617 8.91 -23.27 -14.51
N ALA A 618 9.45 -23.16 -13.29
CA ALA A 618 9.65 -21.90 -12.58
C ALA A 618 8.35 -21.08 -12.55
N GLU A 619 8.37 -19.81 -12.97
CA GLU A 619 7.19 -18.93 -13.03
C GLU A 619 6.24 -19.20 -14.22
N GLY A 620 6.33 -20.37 -14.86
CA GLY A 620 5.41 -20.79 -15.92
C GLY A 620 5.63 -20.17 -17.31
N LYS A 621 6.44 -19.11 -17.44
CA LYS A 621 6.60 -18.35 -18.70
C LYS A 621 7.00 -19.18 -19.93
N MET A 622 7.86 -20.20 -19.76
CA MET A 622 8.22 -21.09 -20.88
C MET A 622 7.07 -22.06 -21.20
N LEU A 623 6.39 -22.57 -20.17
CA LEU A 623 5.23 -23.42 -20.33
C LEU A 623 4.07 -22.67 -21.00
N SER A 624 3.91 -21.36 -20.77
CA SER A 624 2.99 -20.49 -21.51
C SER A 624 3.29 -20.46 -23.01
N LEU A 625 4.57 -20.36 -23.41
CA LEU A 625 4.95 -20.41 -24.83
C LEU A 625 4.55 -21.76 -25.48
N ILE A 626 4.66 -22.86 -24.72
CA ILE A 626 4.23 -24.19 -25.16
C ILE A 626 2.70 -24.25 -25.23
N GLN A 627 1.98 -23.74 -24.23
CA GLN A 627 0.52 -23.66 -24.19
C GLN A 627 -0.04 -22.83 -25.36
N ASP A 628 0.64 -21.76 -25.76
CA ASP A 628 0.29 -20.95 -26.94
C ASP A 628 0.50 -21.72 -28.25
N ALA A 629 1.57 -22.54 -28.33
CA ALA A 629 1.87 -23.34 -29.51
C ALA A 629 0.97 -24.57 -29.65
N PHE A 630 0.38 -25.05 -28.54
CA PHE A 630 -0.53 -26.18 -28.48
C PHE A 630 -1.77 -25.87 -27.61
N PRO A 631 -2.72 -25.05 -28.11
CA PRO A 631 -3.84 -24.53 -27.31
C PRO A 631 -4.81 -25.59 -26.75
N HIS A 632 -4.82 -26.79 -27.32
CA HIS A 632 -5.69 -27.90 -26.90
C HIS A 632 -5.02 -28.89 -25.94
N THR A 633 -3.74 -28.68 -25.63
CA THR A 633 -2.99 -29.49 -24.66
C THR A 633 -3.23 -28.97 -23.25
N ARG A 634 -3.46 -29.88 -22.29
CA ARG A 634 -3.43 -29.57 -20.87
C ARG A 634 -1.97 -29.53 -20.39
N CYS A 635 -1.45 -28.32 -20.19
CA CYS A 635 -0.10 -28.11 -19.67
C CYS A 635 -0.11 -28.04 -18.14
N SER A 636 0.57 -28.98 -17.51
CA SER A 636 0.81 -29.02 -16.06
C SER A 636 2.28 -28.78 -15.78
N GLY A 637 2.59 -28.27 -14.59
CA GLY A 637 3.95 -28.06 -14.11
C GLY A 637 4.17 -28.70 -12.74
N LEU A 638 5.38 -29.17 -12.48
CA LEU A 638 5.84 -29.58 -11.14
C LEU A 638 7.02 -28.70 -10.75
N GLU A 639 6.80 -27.76 -9.85
CA GLU A 639 7.80 -26.80 -9.39
C GLU A 639 8.03 -26.97 -7.90
N TYR A 640 9.28 -26.87 -7.46
CA TYR A 640 9.61 -27.00 -6.06
C TYR A 640 9.31 -25.71 -5.28
N SER A 641 9.57 -24.56 -5.91
CA SER A 641 9.54 -23.24 -5.31
C SER A 641 8.14 -22.61 -5.33
N GLN A 642 7.44 -22.62 -4.19
CA GLN A 642 6.09 -22.02 -4.08
C GLN A 642 6.04 -20.55 -4.50
N GLU A 643 7.10 -19.78 -4.24
CA GLU A 643 7.17 -18.36 -4.64
C GLU A 643 7.22 -18.18 -6.16
N LEU A 644 7.77 -19.14 -6.93
CA LEU A 644 7.74 -19.11 -8.39
C LEU A 644 6.38 -19.52 -8.94
N ILE A 645 5.73 -20.49 -8.27
CA ILE A 645 4.35 -20.91 -8.60
C ILE A 645 3.39 -19.73 -8.41
N ASP A 646 3.51 -19.05 -7.28
CA ASP A 646 2.61 -17.96 -6.89
C ASP A 646 2.66 -16.80 -7.88
N VAL A 647 3.83 -16.50 -8.46
CA VAL A 647 4.01 -15.39 -9.43
C VAL A 647 3.71 -15.78 -10.88
N CYS A 648 3.21 -17.00 -11.12
CA CYS A 648 2.72 -17.41 -12.43
C CYS A 648 1.43 -16.63 -12.77
N ASP A 649 1.42 -15.96 -13.93
CA ASP A 649 0.32 -15.09 -14.37
C ASP A 649 -0.50 -15.67 -15.54
N ASP A 650 -0.37 -16.98 -15.79
CA ASP A 650 -1.10 -17.70 -16.83
C ASP A 650 -2.08 -18.73 -16.24
N ASP A 651 -3.35 -18.33 -16.13
CA ASP A 651 -4.44 -19.14 -15.56
C ASP A 651 -4.72 -20.45 -16.32
N ARG A 652 -4.18 -20.62 -17.53
CA ARG A 652 -4.31 -21.87 -18.30
C ARG A 652 -3.41 -22.98 -17.75
N LEU A 653 -2.38 -22.62 -16.98
CA LEU A 653 -1.38 -23.55 -16.47
C LEU A 653 -1.77 -24.09 -15.10
N LYS A 654 -1.54 -25.38 -14.88
CA LYS A 654 -1.66 -25.99 -13.56
C LYS A 654 -0.29 -26.35 -13.01
N ILE A 655 0.30 -25.48 -12.20
CA ILE A 655 1.59 -25.75 -11.54
C ILE A 655 1.34 -26.26 -10.13
N THR A 656 1.93 -27.40 -9.78
CA THR A 656 1.80 -28.04 -8.47
C THR A 656 3.13 -27.99 -7.75
N GLN A 657 3.11 -27.68 -6.45
CA GLN A 657 4.31 -27.74 -5.62
C GLN A 657 4.76 -29.19 -5.42
N GLY A 658 6.01 -29.50 -5.71
CA GLY A 658 6.57 -30.81 -5.38
C GLY A 658 8.00 -31.02 -5.88
N ASP A 659 8.60 -32.09 -5.39
CA ASP A 659 9.92 -32.53 -5.78
C ASP A 659 9.84 -33.36 -7.07
N VAL A 660 10.59 -32.96 -8.09
CA VAL A 660 10.66 -33.67 -9.39
C VAL A 660 11.23 -35.08 -9.27
N MET A 661 11.97 -35.38 -8.19
CA MET A 661 12.45 -36.73 -7.86
C MET A 661 11.37 -37.59 -7.19
N LYS A 662 10.27 -36.99 -6.73
CA LYS A 662 9.12 -37.67 -6.11
C LYS A 662 7.79 -37.13 -6.65
N PRO A 663 7.56 -37.19 -7.97
CA PRO A 663 6.40 -36.53 -8.57
C PRO A 663 5.10 -37.23 -8.17
N PRO A 664 4.06 -36.50 -7.73
CA PRO A 664 2.80 -37.05 -7.23
C PRO A 664 1.84 -37.44 -8.38
N PHE A 665 2.38 -37.97 -9.48
CA PHE A 665 1.61 -38.34 -10.67
C PHE A 665 1.59 -39.84 -10.89
N ARG A 666 0.49 -40.33 -11.46
CA ARG A 666 0.31 -41.74 -11.85
C ARG A 666 1.22 -42.07 -13.02
N ASP A 667 1.67 -43.32 -13.08
CA ASP A 667 2.40 -43.88 -14.22
C ASP A 667 1.62 -43.70 -15.53
N ALA A 668 2.33 -43.56 -16.65
CA ALA A 668 1.75 -43.46 -17.98
C ALA A 668 0.60 -42.44 -18.12
N SER A 669 0.78 -41.24 -17.57
CA SER A 669 -0.24 -40.19 -17.53
C SER A 669 0.00 -39.04 -18.51
N PHE A 670 1.21 -38.87 -19.03
CA PHE A 670 1.56 -37.74 -19.91
C PHE A 670 1.97 -38.19 -21.31
N ASP A 671 1.57 -37.41 -22.32
CA ASP A 671 2.01 -37.59 -23.71
C ASP A 671 3.41 -37.01 -23.92
N ILE A 672 3.69 -35.89 -23.25
CA ILE A 672 4.95 -35.16 -23.35
C ILE A 672 5.42 -34.79 -21.94
N ILE A 673 6.71 -34.97 -21.69
CA ILE A 673 7.41 -34.41 -20.53
C ILE A 673 8.53 -33.51 -21.03
N THR A 674 8.57 -32.28 -20.54
CA THR A 674 9.68 -31.35 -20.77
C THR A 674 10.45 -31.12 -19.48
N ALA A 675 11.76 -30.89 -19.59
CA ALA A 675 12.62 -30.48 -18.48
C ALA A 675 13.70 -29.54 -19.01
N SER A 676 13.59 -28.25 -18.71
CA SER A 676 14.53 -27.24 -19.20
C SER A 676 15.41 -26.69 -18.10
N ALA A 677 16.68 -27.06 -18.11
CA ALA A 677 17.70 -26.67 -17.16
C ALA A 677 17.34 -27.05 -15.71
N VAL A 678 17.03 -28.34 -15.55
CA VAL A 678 16.62 -28.96 -14.27
C VAL A 678 17.45 -30.20 -13.97
N ILE A 679 17.79 -30.97 -15.00
CA ILE A 679 18.53 -32.24 -14.86
C ILE A 679 19.93 -32.05 -14.25
N GLU A 680 20.53 -30.88 -14.39
CA GLU A 680 21.82 -30.51 -13.80
C GLU A 680 21.75 -30.20 -12.29
N HIS A 681 20.54 -29.99 -11.76
CA HIS A 681 20.29 -29.57 -10.37
C HIS A 681 19.75 -30.69 -9.48
N VAL A 682 19.31 -31.81 -10.07
CA VAL A 682 18.79 -32.98 -9.33
C VAL A 682 19.92 -33.87 -8.80
N ASP A 683 19.63 -34.61 -7.72
CA ASP A 683 20.60 -35.48 -7.05
C ASP A 683 21.10 -36.64 -7.93
N SER A 684 20.24 -37.15 -8.83
CA SER A 684 20.58 -38.25 -9.74
C SER A 684 19.90 -38.02 -11.10
N ALA A 685 20.67 -37.56 -12.09
CA ALA A 685 20.18 -37.32 -13.45
C ALA A 685 19.63 -38.60 -14.09
N ALA A 686 20.29 -39.74 -13.87
CA ALA A 686 19.84 -41.03 -14.39
C ALA A 686 18.47 -41.44 -13.82
N ASP A 687 18.26 -41.28 -12.51
CA ASP A 687 16.99 -41.63 -11.88
C ASP A 687 15.88 -40.65 -12.23
N PHE A 688 16.20 -39.36 -12.40
CA PHE A 688 15.28 -38.37 -12.94
C PHE A 688 14.73 -38.76 -14.32
N VAL A 689 15.60 -39.22 -15.23
CA VAL A 689 15.19 -39.68 -16.58
C VAL A 689 14.30 -40.93 -16.48
N LYS A 690 14.61 -41.88 -15.58
CA LYS A 690 13.74 -43.05 -15.32
C LYS A 690 12.37 -42.65 -14.78
N ILE A 691 12.31 -41.67 -13.87
CA ILE A 691 11.06 -41.12 -13.34
C ILE A 691 10.23 -40.51 -14.47
N CYS A 692 10.84 -39.72 -15.34
CA CYS A 692 10.16 -39.16 -16.51
C CYS A 692 9.65 -40.28 -17.44
N ALA A 693 10.47 -41.29 -17.72
CA ALA A 693 10.08 -42.44 -18.54
C ALA A 693 8.90 -43.21 -17.93
N ARG A 694 8.84 -43.38 -16.60
CA ARG A 694 7.69 -44.00 -15.90
C ARG A 694 6.39 -43.23 -16.15
N LEU A 695 6.43 -41.91 -16.05
CA LEU A 695 5.26 -41.05 -16.18
C LEU A 695 4.74 -40.90 -17.63
N LEU A 696 5.58 -41.12 -18.63
CA LEU A 696 5.18 -41.07 -20.04
C LEU A 696 4.26 -42.23 -20.44
N LYS A 697 3.26 -41.95 -21.28
CA LYS A 697 2.48 -42.98 -21.99
C LYS A 697 3.36 -43.68 -23.03
N PRO A 698 3.02 -44.93 -23.44
CA PRO A 698 3.66 -45.56 -24.60
C PRO A 698 3.59 -44.64 -25.82
N GLY A 699 4.71 -44.46 -26.53
CA GLY A 699 4.84 -43.51 -27.64
C GLY A 699 5.03 -42.04 -27.23
N GLY A 700 4.98 -41.71 -25.94
CA GLY A 700 5.20 -40.36 -25.43
C GLY A 700 6.65 -39.87 -25.54
N LEU A 701 6.87 -38.57 -25.41
CA LEU A 701 8.18 -37.93 -25.57
C LEU A 701 8.73 -37.29 -24.30
N LEU A 702 10.01 -37.50 -24.04
CA LEU A 702 10.80 -36.72 -23.09
C LEU A 702 11.69 -35.75 -23.86
N LEU A 703 11.61 -34.45 -23.55
CA LEU A 703 12.49 -33.42 -24.09
C LEU A 703 13.25 -32.73 -22.94
N ILE A 704 14.56 -32.88 -22.93
CA ILE A 704 15.44 -32.29 -21.92
C ILE A 704 16.33 -31.24 -22.59
N THR A 705 16.44 -30.05 -22.00
CA THR A 705 17.50 -29.11 -22.34
C THR A 705 18.39 -28.83 -21.14
N THR A 706 19.70 -28.73 -21.32
CA THR A 706 20.67 -28.41 -20.26
C THR A 706 21.80 -27.54 -20.84
N PRO A 707 22.44 -26.65 -20.06
CA PRO A 707 23.69 -26.01 -20.45
C PRO A 707 24.78 -27.01 -20.85
N ASP A 708 25.76 -26.53 -21.62
CA ASP A 708 26.94 -27.32 -21.96
C ASP A 708 28.07 -27.19 -20.92
N PRO A 709 28.60 -28.31 -20.38
CA PRO A 709 29.66 -28.32 -19.35
C PRO A 709 30.96 -27.61 -19.73
N PHE A 710 31.24 -27.41 -21.02
CA PHE A 710 32.42 -26.67 -21.46
C PHE A 710 32.30 -25.18 -21.15
N PHE A 711 31.08 -24.63 -21.25
CA PHE A 711 30.83 -23.21 -21.03
C PHE A 711 30.67 -22.85 -19.55
N ASP A 712 30.10 -23.74 -18.75
CA ASP A 712 30.03 -23.58 -17.29
C ASP A 712 31.44 -23.45 -16.67
N ARG A 713 32.38 -24.30 -17.10
CA ARG A 713 33.79 -24.24 -16.69
C ARG A 713 34.53 -22.96 -17.13
N ILE A 714 34.09 -22.34 -18.23
CA ILE A 714 34.64 -21.06 -18.70
C ILE A 714 34.06 -19.89 -17.91
N ALA A 715 32.76 -19.92 -17.58
CA ALA A 715 32.12 -18.92 -16.74
C ALA A 715 32.69 -18.89 -15.31
N GLU A 716 32.94 -20.06 -14.72
CA GLU A 716 33.63 -20.21 -13.42
C GLU A 716 35.02 -19.58 -13.40
N ARG A 717 35.79 -19.72 -14.50
CA ARG A 717 37.16 -19.20 -14.62
C ARG A 717 37.26 -17.69 -14.83
N ILE A 718 36.18 -17.05 -15.31
CA ILE A 718 36.12 -15.62 -15.65
C ILE A 718 35.44 -14.81 -14.53
N GLY A 719 35.00 -15.46 -13.44
CA GLY A 719 34.51 -14.79 -12.23
C GLY A 719 33.13 -14.13 -12.35
N HIS A 720 32.36 -14.47 -13.39
CA HIS A 720 30.99 -14.01 -13.55
C HIS A 720 30.01 -15.16 -13.26
N VAL A 721 29.27 -15.00 -12.15
CA VAL A 721 28.22 -15.87 -11.60
C VAL A 721 28.75 -17.05 -10.77
N ALA A 722 28.98 -16.80 -9.49
CA ALA A 722 28.89 -17.82 -8.46
C ALA A 722 27.43 -17.84 -7.99
N ASP A 723 26.67 -18.87 -8.35
CA ASP A 723 25.45 -19.33 -7.64
C ASP A 723 24.85 -20.63 -8.25
N ASP A 724 25.29 -21.11 -9.41
CA ASP A 724 24.82 -22.38 -10.00
C ASP A 724 25.84 -23.51 -9.78
N ILE A 725 25.73 -24.26 -8.67
CA ILE A 725 26.48 -25.50 -8.49
C ILE A 725 25.73 -26.62 -9.23
N HIS A 726 26.19 -26.95 -10.45
CA HIS A 726 25.71 -28.15 -11.16
C HIS A 726 26.19 -29.39 -10.42
N GLN A 727 25.28 -30.30 -10.04
CA GLN A 727 25.64 -31.51 -9.29
C GLN A 727 26.41 -32.50 -10.18
N GLU A 728 26.06 -32.55 -11.48
CA GLU A 728 26.68 -33.44 -12.45
C GLU A 728 26.97 -32.73 -13.77
N LEU A 729 28.20 -32.87 -14.29
CA LEU A 729 28.53 -32.43 -15.64
C LEU A 729 27.92 -33.42 -16.66
N LEU A 730 26.88 -32.97 -17.36
CA LEU A 730 26.11 -33.75 -18.33
C LEU A 730 26.55 -33.41 -19.76
N ASP A 731 27.12 -34.37 -20.48
CA ASP A 731 27.42 -34.23 -21.91
C ASP A 731 26.43 -35.03 -22.78
N LEU A 732 26.50 -34.85 -24.10
CA LEU A 732 25.63 -35.55 -25.05
C LEU A 732 25.69 -37.08 -24.93
N ARG A 733 26.85 -37.65 -24.54
CA ARG A 733 26.99 -39.11 -24.40
C ARG A 733 26.22 -39.62 -23.20
N LYS A 734 26.34 -38.94 -22.06
CA LYS A 734 25.56 -39.25 -20.86
C LYS A 734 24.06 -39.09 -21.08
N LEU A 735 23.64 -38.02 -21.77
CA LEU A 735 22.22 -37.82 -22.08
C LEU A 735 21.67 -38.96 -22.95
N ASP A 736 22.39 -39.38 -24.01
CA ASP A 736 21.99 -40.53 -24.83
C ASP A 736 21.96 -41.84 -24.01
N GLN A 737 22.96 -42.05 -23.16
CA GLN A 737 23.04 -43.20 -22.26
C GLN A 737 21.84 -43.26 -21.30
N TYR A 738 21.53 -42.18 -20.60
CA TYR A 738 20.43 -42.12 -19.63
C TYR A 738 19.06 -42.32 -20.30
N LEU A 739 18.85 -41.80 -21.51
CA LEU A 739 17.65 -42.10 -22.29
C LEU A 739 17.51 -43.60 -22.54
N ARG A 740 18.58 -44.26 -23.00
CA ARG A 740 18.58 -45.71 -23.29
C ARG A 740 18.36 -46.56 -22.04
N GLU A 741 19.05 -46.24 -20.95
CA GLU A 741 18.91 -46.94 -19.66
C GLU A 741 17.51 -46.82 -19.06
N ALA A 742 16.82 -45.71 -19.31
CA ALA A 742 15.43 -45.49 -18.93
C ALA A 742 14.41 -46.15 -19.88
N GLY A 743 14.86 -46.89 -20.90
CA GLY A 743 13.98 -47.55 -21.86
C GLY A 743 13.41 -46.62 -22.95
N LEU A 744 13.97 -45.43 -23.12
CA LEU A 744 13.59 -44.48 -24.16
C LEU A 744 14.44 -44.69 -25.42
N GLU A 745 13.85 -44.56 -26.60
CA GLU A 745 14.54 -44.49 -27.88
C GLU A 745 15.04 -43.05 -28.12
N PRO A 746 16.37 -42.79 -28.17
CA PRO A 746 16.88 -41.46 -28.47
C PRO A 746 16.58 -41.08 -29.92
N LEU A 747 15.86 -39.97 -30.12
CA LEU A 747 15.49 -39.44 -31.43
C LEU A 747 16.42 -38.30 -31.88
N GLN A 748 16.85 -37.47 -30.93
CA GLN A 748 17.76 -36.35 -31.18
C GLN A 748 18.57 -36.06 -29.91
N VAL A 749 19.90 -36.03 -30.02
CA VAL A 749 20.80 -35.62 -28.94
C VAL A 749 21.88 -34.73 -29.55
N GLU A 750 21.76 -33.42 -29.38
CA GLU A 750 22.67 -32.46 -30.02
C GLU A 750 22.82 -31.15 -29.25
N LYS A 751 23.85 -30.37 -29.59
CA LYS A 751 23.99 -29.00 -29.08
C LYS A 751 23.21 -27.98 -29.92
N PHE A 752 22.79 -26.87 -29.30
CA PHE A 752 22.12 -25.72 -29.94
C PHE A 752 22.48 -24.42 -29.20
N MET A 753 22.05 -23.27 -29.74
CA MET A 753 22.31 -21.92 -29.23
C MET A 753 23.78 -21.51 -29.36
N CYS A 754 24.09 -20.63 -30.32
CA CYS A 754 25.46 -20.12 -30.49
C CYS A 754 25.69 -18.78 -29.78
N SER A 755 24.63 -18.12 -29.31
CA SER A 755 24.69 -16.86 -28.56
C SER A 755 23.79 -16.87 -27.33
N PRO A 756 24.27 -16.44 -26.14
CA PRO A 756 23.45 -16.39 -24.93
C PRO A 756 22.49 -15.17 -24.92
N VAL A 757 22.62 -14.25 -25.88
CA VAL A 757 21.82 -13.00 -26.00
C VAL A 757 21.07 -12.87 -27.33
N GLY A 758 21.21 -13.89 -28.18
CA GLY A 758 20.68 -13.94 -29.54
C GLY A 758 21.49 -13.13 -30.54
N CYS A 759 21.55 -13.60 -31.79
CA CYS A 759 22.11 -12.84 -32.91
C CYS A 759 21.28 -13.01 -34.20
N PRO A 760 21.30 -12.03 -35.12
CA PRO A 760 20.63 -12.16 -36.41
C PRO A 760 21.14 -13.39 -37.18
N GLY A 761 20.21 -14.19 -37.70
CA GLY A 761 20.55 -15.39 -38.48
C GLY A 761 21.11 -16.56 -37.67
N GLU A 762 20.98 -16.56 -36.33
CA GLU A 762 21.55 -17.57 -35.43
C GLU A 762 21.30 -19.02 -35.89
N ARG A 763 20.08 -19.39 -36.28
CA ARG A 763 19.79 -20.75 -36.77
C ARG A 763 20.60 -21.14 -38.02
N TRP A 764 20.89 -20.19 -38.90
CA TRP A 764 21.73 -20.45 -40.06
C TRP A 764 23.19 -20.63 -39.63
N ILE A 765 23.66 -19.79 -38.70
CA ILE A 765 25.00 -19.90 -38.10
C ILE A 765 25.16 -21.26 -37.40
N GLU A 766 24.20 -21.68 -36.58
CA GLU A 766 24.18 -22.99 -35.91
C GLU A 766 24.27 -24.13 -36.92
N LYS A 767 23.51 -24.08 -38.03
CA LYS A 767 23.57 -25.08 -39.10
C LYS A 767 24.94 -25.13 -39.77
N VAL A 768 25.55 -23.98 -40.04
CA VAL A 768 26.90 -23.89 -40.62
C VAL A 768 27.94 -24.42 -39.63
N MET A 769 27.87 -24.02 -38.36
CA MET A 769 28.76 -24.52 -37.30
C MET A 769 28.70 -26.03 -37.19
N LYS A 770 27.50 -26.63 -37.19
CA LYS A 770 27.33 -28.09 -37.17
C LYS A 770 27.95 -28.76 -38.41
N LYS A 771 27.71 -28.21 -39.61
CA LYS A 771 28.28 -28.74 -40.87
C LYS A 771 29.80 -28.63 -40.94
N CYS A 772 30.39 -27.60 -40.35
CA CYS A 772 31.84 -27.36 -40.35
C CYS A 772 32.56 -28.00 -39.14
N GLY A 773 31.88 -28.85 -38.35
CA GLY A 773 32.49 -29.51 -37.18
C GLY A 773 32.68 -28.61 -35.95
N LEU A 774 32.19 -27.39 -35.97
CA LEU A 774 32.24 -26.41 -34.88
C LEU A 774 31.03 -26.49 -33.93
N GLY A 775 30.16 -27.50 -34.08
CA GLY A 775 28.97 -27.68 -33.25
C GLY A 775 29.27 -27.87 -31.76
N PHE A 776 30.51 -28.22 -31.38
CA PHE A 776 30.93 -28.34 -29.99
C PHE A 776 30.95 -27.01 -29.23
N LEU A 777 31.00 -25.87 -29.94
CA LEU A 777 31.00 -24.50 -29.37
C LEU A 777 29.60 -23.99 -29.01
N LEU A 778 28.54 -24.74 -29.31
CA LEU A 778 27.18 -24.39 -28.97
C LEU A 778 26.94 -24.54 -27.45
N LEU A 779 26.11 -23.66 -26.91
CA LEU A 779 26.06 -23.34 -25.47
C LEU A 779 25.08 -24.20 -24.67
N ASN A 780 24.13 -24.85 -25.34
CA ASN A 780 23.11 -25.69 -24.72
C ASN A 780 23.00 -27.02 -25.45
N GLN A 781 22.40 -28.00 -24.80
CA GLN A 781 22.20 -29.36 -25.27
C GLN A 781 20.70 -29.67 -25.24
N LEU A 782 20.21 -30.39 -26.25
CA LEU A 782 18.85 -30.89 -26.36
C LEU A 782 18.92 -32.42 -26.48
N ALA A 783 18.14 -33.12 -25.68
CA ALA A 783 17.94 -34.56 -25.76
C ALA A 783 16.44 -34.86 -25.88
N VAL A 784 16.05 -35.62 -26.90
CA VAL A 784 14.68 -36.06 -27.16
C VAL A 784 14.64 -37.59 -27.17
N GLY A 785 13.84 -38.18 -26.28
CA GLY A 785 13.64 -39.62 -26.21
C GLY A 785 12.16 -39.99 -26.35
N ARG A 786 11.86 -41.13 -26.98
CA ARG A 786 10.49 -41.67 -27.09
C ARG A 786 10.33 -42.91 -26.23
N LYS A 787 9.23 -43.00 -25.48
CA LYS A 787 8.89 -44.23 -24.74
C LYS A 787 8.43 -45.32 -25.72
N ARG A 788 9.07 -46.49 -25.64
CA ARG A 788 8.73 -47.66 -26.44
C ARG A 788 7.40 -48.28 -26.04
#